data_AF-A0A1M5SG31-F1
#
_entry.id   AF-A0A1M5SG31-F1
#
_cell.length_a   1.000
_cell.length_b   1.000
_cell.length_c   1.000
_cell.angle_alpha   90.00
_cell.angle_beta   90.00
_cell.angle_gamma   90.00
#
_symmetry.space_group_name_H-M   'P 1'
#
loop_
_entity.id
_entity.type
_entity.pdbx_description
1 polymer ?
#
loop_
_entity_poly.entity_id
_entity_poly.type
_entity_poly.pdbx_seq_one_letter_code
_entity_poly.pdbx_strand_id
1 'polypeptide(L)'
;MTLPDLDSFLSPRSIAVVGASSIPSKIGAVPVRYLVEQGYAGEIYPINSRAEEIEGRPAFASLRAVCRPIDLAIFAIPASSAEAALDDAIEAGVKNIVMFSAGFAEMGREGEKAQRKFADKARAAGIRVLGPNCLGFMNVALSVYATFSPVVSTGLAKSGKVGIVSQSGAFGAYAYAMARQRDVGLSMWVTTGNESDIGVADCIAWMARDPATQVIMAYLEGCRDGGKLRQALDLARAAGKPVVVVKVGRTALGAMTAASHTAALAGDDAAYEALFRQHGAWRARTIEEFFDIAHCLAVSGLPANTRVGLLTVSGGVGVMMADDATEAGLDVAELPPAAQDLIRARVPFAATSNPVDITGQVTAEPGLLEAAARVMLGEAGHGSLLIFLAAFGGTPAMRDVQQKLARDLRRDFPGRLVMFSTLADAAQQRALEALGCLCFPDPARAIRVLAAMGFFHAQLQRPAPAPSPVPSAIALRPGPYNEAEAMELLRDSGIPVVPTRQAQSRADAIAHARALGFPVAMKVLSADITHKSDMGGVVLNIRDADEAGAAHDRIMAAVGAAAPAAQVDGVLVAPMVRGGVECILGVRRDPALGPVVMFGSGGVNVELLGDVTFRLAPVDHQQAREMIGELKTAPLLRGFRGAPPADVEALAEAIVRISRFALSAGGTLDSVELNPFVVLPEGQGALALDAVLLTSAAPSAPPSVRQAVIATLPLFEMARMRAANTARKHPMLGFAGDSPASRMRWVNQFTHTRRLRSPDDKEVVTPNNDTLFTNAWLDLSAGPLVIDVPEMGRRYWVLGFLDAWTNPWAYAGRRTTGGDAQRLFVHGPGWTGDVPAGMHRISAPSDDVWVIGRILVDANPADLAQVHALQDRYAIRRPDGAPALSRVDTLLDDRGAGVPDGREYLRVLESMLARNPPSLPLPEWPPAVEELQKALADVYTELRELAHPSDLGGGWTTAVTVRTSFGSDILTRARVARNWIGTLGIDEAMYIMAEVDAGGEALTGARRYILRFAPGAGPQVGAFWSITLYRRSDCLLVANPIGRHSIGDRTRGLQQDADGGLSISIQAEDPGPGKNWLPAPDGEGFYLTLRLYQPQRAHLEGTFNYPPLRRVG
;
A
#
# COMPACT_ATOMS: atom_id res chain seq x y z
N MET A 1 -23.22 -12.69 -5.12
CA MET A 1 -23.41 -13.36 -3.82
C MET A 1 -24.67 -12.80 -3.16
N THR A 2 -25.25 -13.52 -2.20
CA THR A 2 -26.15 -12.94 -1.19
C THR A 2 -25.31 -12.56 0.03
N LEU A 3 -25.45 -11.31 0.50
CA LEU A 3 -24.86 -10.92 1.77
C LEU A 3 -25.63 -11.57 2.92
N PRO A 4 -24.95 -12.02 3.99
CA PRO A 4 -25.60 -12.74 5.07
C PRO A 4 -26.61 -11.86 5.82
N ASP A 5 -27.56 -12.52 6.47
CA ASP A 5 -28.36 -11.92 7.52
C ASP A 5 -27.55 -11.86 8.82
N LEU A 6 -27.75 -10.81 9.61
CA LEU A 6 -27.13 -10.56 10.91
C LEU A 6 -28.15 -10.15 11.99
N ASP A 7 -29.47 -10.21 11.72
CA ASP A 7 -30.49 -9.81 12.70
C ASP A 7 -30.36 -10.57 14.03
N SER A 8 -30.17 -11.90 14.00
CA SER A 8 -29.93 -12.71 15.21
C SER A 8 -28.58 -12.44 15.90
N PHE A 9 -27.63 -11.82 15.20
CA PHE A 9 -26.31 -11.46 15.73
C PHE A 9 -26.35 -10.11 16.44
N LEU A 10 -26.93 -9.08 15.79
CA LEU A 10 -26.92 -7.68 16.23
C LEU A 10 -28.18 -7.26 17.01
N SER A 11 -29.22 -8.09 16.97
CA SER A 11 -30.45 -7.96 17.77
C SER A 11 -30.83 -9.30 18.47
N PRO A 12 -29.91 -9.94 19.22
CA PRO A 12 -30.16 -11.21 19.90
C PRO A 12 -31.22 -11.06 21.01
N ARG A 13 -31.91 -12.15 21.36
CA ARG A 13 -32.84 -12.23 22.50
C ARG A 13 -32.28 -13.02 23.69
N SER A 14 -31.16 -13.72 23.51
CA SER A 14 -30.40 -14.36 24.58
C SER A 14 -28.90 -14.28 24.33
N ILE A 15 -28.14 -13.93 25.37
CA ILE A 15 -26.69 -13.69 25.30
C ILE A 15 -25.98 -14.51 26.38
N ALA A 16 -25.11 -15.43 25.98
CA ALA A 16 -24.19 -16.12 26.88
C ALA A 16 -22.83 -15.41 26.94
N VAL A 17 -22.20 -15.37 28.12
CA VAL A 17 -20.88 -14.73 28.31
C VAL A 17 -19.88 -15.75 28.84
N VAL A 18 -19.05 -16.27 27.94
CA VAL A 18 -17.98 -17.24 28.23
C VAL A 18 -16.79 -16.53 28.84
N GLY A 19 -16.43 -16.92 30.06
CA GLY A 19 -15.42 -16.21 30.87
C GLY A 19 -16.01 -15.13 31.77
N ALA A 20 -17.34 -15.13 31.98
CA ALA A 20 -18.01 -14.24 32.94
C ALA A 20 -17.38 -14.33 34.33
N SER A 21 -17.36 -13.24 35.10
CA SER A 21 -16.82 -13.24 36.45
C SER A 21 -17.43 -12.14 37.33
N SER A 22 -17.57 -12.43 38.62
CA SER A 22 -17.90 -11.46 39.68
C SER A 22 -16.72 -10.58 40.11
N ILE A 23 -15.57 -10.63 39.42
CA ILE A 23 -14.39 -9.82 39.69
C ILE A 23 -14.38 -8.63 38.70
N PRO A 24 -14.66 -7.38 39.12
CA PRO A 24 -14.93 -6.27 38.19
C PRO A 24 -13.77 -5.85 37.29
N SER A 25 -12.53 -6.25 37.61
CA SER A 25 -11.34 -5.98 36.80
C SER A 25 -11.12 -6.96 35.64
N LYS A 26 -11.95 -8.01 35.50
CA LYS A 26 -11.86 -8.97 34.39
C LYS A 26 -12.74 -8.57 33.23
N ILE A 27 -12.22 -8.72 32.01
CA ILE A 27 -12.93 -8.43 30.74
C ILE A 27 -14.32 -9.07 30.70
N GLY A 28 -14.46 -10.35 31.09
CA GLY A 28 -15.75 -11.05 31.07
C GLY A 28 -16.79 -10.59 32.09
N ALA A 29 -16.43 -9.79 33.10
CA ALA A 29 -17.40 -9.15 33.99
C ALA A 29 -18.17 -8.02 33.26
N VAL A 30 -17.48 -7.31 32.38
CA VAL A 30 -17.94 -6.02 31.82
C VAL A 30 -19.21 -6.15 30.95
N PRO A 31 -19.34 -7.12 30.02
CA PRO A 31 -20.57 -7.26 29.23
C PRO A 31 -21.78 -7.66 30.07
N VAL A 32 -21.62 -8.54 31.07
CA VAL A 32 -22.72 -8.94 31.95
C VAL A 32 -23.24 -7.72 32.72
N ARG A 33 -22.33 -6.96 33.32
CA ARG A 33 -22.66 -5.74 34.05
C ARG A 33 -23.33 -4.70 33.13
N TYR A 34 -22.77 -4.41 31.96
CA TYR A 34 -23.37 -3.44 31.03
C TYR A 34 -24.76 -3.89 30.54
N LEU A 35 -24.98 -5.16 30.22
CA LEU A 35 -26.31 -5.65 29.80
C LEU A 35 -27.35 -5.49 30.93
N VAL A 36 -26.96 -5.69 32.19
CA VAL A 36 -27.83 -5.45 33.36
C VAL A 36 -28.05 -3.94 33.61
N GLU A 37 -26.98 -3.15 33.67
CA GLU A 37 -27.01 -1.69 33.92
C GLU A 37 -27.82 -0.92 32.86
N GLN A 38 -27.76 -1.35 31.59
CA GLN A 38 -28.47 -0.70 30.48
C GLN A 38 -29.87 -1.27 30.23
N GLY A 39 -30.33 -2.22 31.05
CA GLY A 39 -31.69 -2.75 30.98
C GLY A 39 -31.98 -3.60 29.75
N TYR A 40 -31.03 -4.45 29.31
CA TYR A 40 -31.26 -5.41 28.23
C TYR A 40 -32.45 -6.32 28.56
N ALA A 41 -33.44 -6.36 27.66
CA ALA A 41 -34.71 -7.05 27.88
C ALA A 41 -34.66 -8.56 27.59
N GLY A 42 -33.56 -9.07 27.04
CA GLY A 42 -33.37 -10.49 26.75
C GLY A 42 -32.72 -11.28 27.89
N GLU A 43 -32.56 -12.58 27.67
CA GLU A 43 -31.93 -13.48 28.64
C GLU A 43 -30.40 -13.30 28.67
N ILE A 44 -29.81 -13.33 29.87
CA ILE A 44 -28.36 -13.23 30.09
C ILE A 44 -27.88 -14.50 30.78
N TYR A 45 -26.89 -15.19 30.20
CA TYR A 45 -26.32 -16.44 30.71
C TYR A 45 -24.82 -16.29 31.01
N PRO A 46 -24.42 -15.91 32.24
CA PRO A 46 -23.02 -15.94 32.66
C PRO A 46 -22.49 -17.38 32.64
N ILE A 47 -21.38 -17.63 31.94
CA ILE A 47 -20.76 -18.97 31.89
C ILE A 47 -19.48 -18.96 32.74
N ASN A 48 -19.54 -19.61 33.90
CA ASN A 48 -18.46 -19.74 34.87
C ASN A 48 -18.64 -21.03 35.70
N SER A 49 -17.63 -21.90 35.76
CA SER A 49 -17.69 -23.19 36.46
C SER A 49 -17.40 -23.14 37.97
N ARG A 50 -17.31 -21.94 38.57
CA ARG A 50 -16.99 -21.73 40.00
C ARG A 50 -17.93 -20.76 40.72
N ALA A 51 -18.88 -20.16 40.01
CA ALA A 51 -19.86 -19.23 40.58
C ALA A 51 -21.26 -19.79 40.35
N GLU A 52 -22.15 -19.64 41.32
CA GLU A 52 -23.57 -19.99 41.20
C GLU A 52 -24.38 -18.82 40.63
N GLU A 53 -23.92 -17.58 40.84
CA GLU A 53 -24.57 -16.34 40.41
C GLU A 53 -23.53 -15.26 40.03
N ILE A 54 -23.83 -14.43 39.03
CA ILE A 54 -23.05 -13.26 38.63
C ILE A 54 -24.04 -12.13 38.24
N GLU A 55 -23.88 -10.93 38.82
CA GLU A 55 -24.72 -9.74 38.55
C GLU A 55 -26.25 -10.00 38.63
N GLY A 56 -26.70 -10.75 39.65
CA GLY A 56 -28.12 -11.08 39.84
C GLY A 56 -28.65 -12.17 38.90
N ARG A 57 -27.78 -12.87 38.15
CA ARG A 57 -28.15 -13.89 37.16
C ARG A 57 -27.51 -15.25 37.48
N PRO A 58 -28.26 -16.37 37.45
CA PRO A 58 -27.70 -17.71 37.62
C PRO A 58 -26.58 -18.00 36.62
N ALA A 59 -25.47 -18.53 37.09
CA ALA A 59 -24.30 -18.86 36.28
C ALA A 59 -24.25 -20.36 35.92
N PHE A 60 -23.71 -20.67 34.74
CA PHE A 60 -23.69 -22.02 34.18
C PHE A 60 -22.24 -22.49 33.96
N ALA A 61 -21.96 -23.78 34.17
CA ALA A 61 -20.60 -24.32 34.05
C ALA A 61 -20.07 -24.36 32.60
N SER A 62 -20.97 -24.41 31.62
CA SER A 62 -20.69 -24.47 30.18
C SER A 62 -21.91 -23.98 29.37
N LEU A 63 -21.73 -23.68 28.08
CA LEU A 63 -22.81 -23.27 27.17
C LEU A 63 -23.89 -24.36 27.07
N ARG A 64 -23.49 -25.63 26.91
CA ARG A 64 -24.45 -26.75 26.81
C ARG A 64 -25.27 -26.97 28.09
N ALA A 65 -24.76 -26.55 29.26
CA ALA A 65 -25.47 -26.63 30.53
C ALA A 65 -26.60 -25.59 30.68
N VAL A 66 -26.73 -24.62 29.78
CA VAL A 66 -27.82 -23.63 29.77
C VAL A 66 -29.16 -24.26 29.37
N CYS A 67 -29.12 -25.33 28.56
CA CYS A 67 -30.26 -26.12 28.06
C CYS A 67 -31.42 -25.29 27.45
N ARG A 68 -31.13 -24.09 26.94
CA ARG A 68 -32.08 -23.13 26.33
C ARG A 68 -31.42 -22.44 25.13
N PRO A 69 -32.19 -21.87 24.18
CA PRO A 69 -31.62 -21.20 23.01
C PRO A 69 -30.67 -20.05 23.36
N ILE A 70 -29.52 -20.01 22.69
CA ILE A 70 -28.50 -18.96 22.81
C ILE A 70 -28.38 -18.28 21.43
N ASP A 71 -29.00 -17.11 21.26
CA ASP A 71 -28.93 -16.34 20.01
C ASP A 71 -27.48 -15.84 19.77
N LEU A 72 -26.74 -15.44 20.83
CA LEU A 72 -25.35 -14.97 20.77
C LEU A 72 -24.49 -15.48 21.94
N ALA A 73 -23.24 -15.86 21.67
CA ALA A 73 -22.21 -16.08 22.69
C ALA A 73 -21.07 -15.04 22.61
N ILE A 74 -20.66 -14.47 23.74
CA ILE A 74 -19.53 -13.56 23.87
C ILE A 74 -18.36 -14.33 24.48
N PHE A 75 -17.22 -14.40 23.78
CA PHE A 75 -16.02 -15.11 24.25
C PHE A 75 -15.03 -14.09 24.85
N ALA A 76 -14.98 -14.05 26.19
CA ALA A 76 -14.09 -13.20 26.98
C ALA A 76 -12.99 -14.02 27.68
N ILE A 77 -12.35 -14.91 26.92
CA ILE A 77 -11.39 -15.92 27.38
C ILE A 77 -10.02 -15.79 26.66
N PRO A 78 -8.93 -16.40 27.16
CA PRO A 78 -7.67 -16.47 26.42
C PRO A 78 -7.81 -17.25 25.10
N ALA A 79 -7.04 -16.87 24.07
CA ALA A 79 -7.05 -17.55 22.76
C ALA A 79 -6.78 -19.07 22.85
N SER A 80 -5.95 -19.51 23.80
CA SER A 80 -5.68 -20.94 24.06
C SER A 80 -6.90 -21.75 24.54
N SER A 81 -7.97 -21.09 24.98
CA SER A 81 -9.25 -21.72 25.36
C SER A 81 -10.32 -21.65 24.26
N ALA A 82 -10.03 -20.97 23.14
CA ALA A 82 -11.00 -20.67 22.10
C ALA A 82 -11.58 -21.93 21.42
N GLU A 83 -10.74 -22.92 21.09
CA GLU A 83 -11.20 -24.12 20.40
C GLU A 83 -12.17 -24.96 21.24
N ALA A 84 -11.88 -25.13 22.54
CA ALA A 84 -12.74 -25.88 23.46
C ALA A 84 -14.06 -25.15 23.76
N ALA A 85 -14.05 -23.81 23.81
CA ALA A 85 -15.26 -23.02 23.91
C ALA A 85 -16.10 -23.07 22.61
N LEU A 86 -15.45 -23.17 21.44
CA LEU A 86 -16.13 -23.36 20.16
C LEU A 86 -16.77 -24.76 20.07
N ASP A 87 -16.13 -25.83 20.57
CA ASP A 87 -16.77 -27.15 20.66
C ASP A 87 -18.02 -27.13 21.56
N ASP A 88 -17.93 -26.51 22.74
CA ASP A 88 -19.08 -26.34 23.65
C ASP A 88 -20.19 -25.46 23.04
N ALA A 89 -19.84 -24.48 22.21
CA ALA A 89 -20.81 -23.67 21.45
C ALA A 89 -21.49 -24.46 20.32
N ILE A 90 -20.76 -25.37 19.66
CA ILE A 90 -21.30 -26.27 18.63
C ILE A 90 -22.26 -27.27 19.28
N GLU A 91 -21.88 -27.90 20.40
CA GLU A 91 -22.75 -28.80 21.18
C GLU A 91 -24.01 -28.09 21.71
N ALA A 92 -23.89 -26.83 22.14
CA ALA A 92 -25.01 -26.00 22.58
C ALA A 92 -25.88 -25.44 21.43
N GLY A 93 -25.51 -25.69 20.17
CA GLY A 93 -26.26 -25.23 19.00
C GLY A 93 -26.20 -23.73 18.70
N VAL A 94 -25.26 -23.00 19.31
CA VAL A 94 -25.02 -21.56 19.11
C VAL A 94 -24.83 -21.24 17.63
N LYS A 95 -25.25 -20.04 17.19
CA LYS A 95 -25.08 -19.58 15.79
C LYS A 95 -24.25 -18.32 15.61
N ASN A 96 -24.05 -17.53 16.67
CA ASN A 96 -23.32 -16.27 16.61
C ASN A 96 -22.28 -16.19 17.75
N ILE A 97 -21.05 -15.78 17.44
CA ILE A 97 -19.97 -15.56 18.41
C ILE A 97 -19.37 -14.15 18.23
N VAL A 98 -19.28 -13.37 19.31
CA VAL A 98 -18.39 -12.22 19.41
C VAL A 98 -17.09 -12.66 20.10
N MET A 99 -15.96 -12.53 19.40
CA MET A 99 -14.66 -12.99 19.88
C MET A 99 -13.78 -11.79 20.28
N PHE A 100 -13.73 -11.48 21.58
CA PHE A 100 -12.93 -10.38 22.10
C PHE A 100 -11.41 -10.66 22.07
N SER A 101 -11.04 -11.94 22.18
CA SER A 101 -9.66 -12.35 22.44
C SER A 101 -8.69 -11.89 21.35
N ALA A 102 -7.61 -11.22 21.76
CA ALA A 102 -6.35 -11.17 21.02
C ALA A 102 -5.55 -12.47 21.22
N GLY A 103 -4.46 -12.62 20.47
CA GLY A 103 -3.68 -13.84 20.30
C GLY A 103 -3.83 -14.50 18.93
N PHE A 104 -4.27 -13.75 17.91
CA PHE A 104 -4.64 -14.27 16.58
C PHE A 104 -3.81 -13.60 15.46
N ALA A 105 -4.37 -13.33 14.28
CA ALA A 105 -3.60 -12.94 13.08
C ALA A 105 -2.69 -11.70 13.25
N GLU A 106 -2.96 -10.83 14.22
CA GLU A 106 -2.10 -9.73 14.64
C GLU A 106 -0.73 -10.18 15.22
N MET A 107 -0.54 -11.48 15.45
CA MET A 107 0.65 -12.10 16.04
C MET A 107 1.53 -12.92 15.03
N GLY A 108 1.24 -12.94 13.72
CA GLY A 108 2.03 -13.65 12.67
C GLY A 108 1.41 -14.97 12.16
N ARG A 109 2.10 -15.80 11.32
CA ARG A 109 1.49 -17.03 10.72
C ARG A 109 0.89 -17.95 11.77
N GLU A 110 1.46 -18.09 12.97
CA GLU A 110 0.87 -18.98 13.98
C GLU A 110 -0.49 -18.47 14.49
N GLY A 111 -0.61 -17.16 14.69
CA GLY A 111 -1.88 -16.52 15.01
C GLY A 111 -2.86 -16.52 13.83
N GLU A 112 -2.36 -16.36 12.59
CA GLU A 112 -3.16 -16.46 11.36
C GLU A 112 -3.68 -17.89 11.13
N LYS A 113 -2.84 -18.91 11.33
CA LYS A 113 -3.22 -20.33 11.32
C LYS A 113 -4.28 -20.63 12.37
N ALA A 114 -4.08 -20.17 13.62
CA ALA A 114 -5.05 -20.35 14.69
C ALA A 114 -6.40 -19.69 14.36
N GLN A 115 -6.37 -18.47 13.82
CA GLN A 115 -7.55 -17.75 13.37
C GLN A 115 -8.27 -18.48 12.23
N ARG A 116 -7.52 -18.94 11.22
CA ARG A 116 -8.04 -19.68 10.07
C ARG A 116 -8.67 -20.99 10.51
N LYS A 117 -7.98 -21.80 11.32
CA LYS A 117 -8.49 -23.05 11.90
C LYS A 117 -9.78 -22.83 12.71
N PHE A 118 -9.82 -21.78 13.54
CA PHE A 118 -11.01 -21.42 14.31
C PHE A 118 -12.18 -21.00 13.40
N ALA A 119 -11.93 -20.11 12.45
CA ALA A 119 -12.95 -19.58 11.54
C ALA A 119 -13.49 -20.65 10.58
N ASP A 120 -12.64 -21.55 10.08
CA ASP A 120 -13.05 -22.64 9.21
C ASP A 120 -13.89 -23.68 9.96
N LYS A 121 -13.52 -24.00 11.22
CA LYS A 121 -14.31 -24.86 12.12
C LYS A 121 -15.67 -24.23 12.47
N ALA A 122 -15.71 -22.93 12.79
CA ALA A 122 -16.95 -22.21 13.05
C ALA A 122 -17.86 -22.19 11.81
N ARG A 123 -17.30 -21.88 10.63
CA ARG A 123 -18.03 -21.85 9.35
C ARG A 123 -18.60 -23.23 8.99
N ALA A 124 -17.86 -24.31 9.22
CA ALA A 124 -18.33 -25.68 9.02
C ALA A 124 -19.53 -26.06 9.90
N ALA A 125 -19.64 -25.50 11.11
CA ALA A 125 -20.79 -25.67 12.00
C ALA A 125 -21.94 -24.68 11.75
N GLY A 126 -21.80 -23.80 10.75
CA GLY A 126 -22.76 -22.73 10.47
C GLY A 126 -22.80 -21.63 11.55
N ILE A 127 -21.67 -21.36 12.20
CA ILE A 127 -21.50 -20.33 13.23
C ILE A 127 -20.84 -19.10 12.60
N ARG A 128 -21.40 -17.90 12.88
CA ARG A 128 -20.88 -16.60 12.46
C ARG A 128 -19.98 -15.98 13.54
N VAL A 129 -18.93 -15.28 13.14
CA VAL A 129 -17.91 -14.74 14.05
C VAL A 129 -17.61 -13.26 13.77
N LEU A 130 -17.77 -12.41 14.79
CA LEU A 130 -17.20 -11.05 14.83
C LEU A 130 -15.84 -11.11 15.57
N GLY A 131 -14.81 -10.49 14.99
CA GLY A 131 -13.43 -10.59 15.48
C GLY A 131 -12.63 -11.69 14.77
N PRO A 132 -11.62 -12.31 15.44
CA PRO A 132 -11.14 -12.05 16.80
C PRO A 132 -10.51 -10.65 16.96
N ASN A 133 -9.96 -10.36 18.15
CA ASN A 133 -9.27 -9.10 18.45
C ASN A 133 -10.18 -7.86 18.20
N CYS A 134 -11.39 -7.89 18.74
CA CYS A 134 -12.37 -6.81 18.63
C CYS A 134 -12.89 -6.37 20.01
N LEU A 135 -13.46 -5.16 20.10
CA LEU A 135 -14.18 -4.71 21.31
C LEU A 135 -15.67 -5.15 21.30
N GLY A 136 -16.11 -5.89 20.29
CA GLY A 136 -17.51 -6.26 20.07
C GLY A 136 -18.36 -5.13 19.51
N PHE A 137 -19.64 -5.08 19.94
CA PHE A 137 -20.63 -4.14 19.42
C PHE A 137 -21.60 -3.61 20.49
N MET A 138 -22.36 -2.56 20.14
CA MET A 138 -23.46 -2.00 20.92
C MET A 138 -24.65 -1.68 20.01
N ASN A 139 -25.80 -2.34 20.23
CA ASN A 139 -27.09 -1.90 19.67
C ASN A 139 -27.76 -0.97 20.68
N VAL A 140 -27.66 0.34 20.45
CA VAL A 140 -28.08 1.38 21.40
C VAL A 140 -29.61 1.52 21.44
N ALA A 141 -30.32 1.09 20.39
CA ALA A 141 -31.78 1.07 20.34
C ALA A 141 -32.40 -0.10 21.13
N LEU A 142 -31.67 -1.20 21.33
CA LEU A 142 -32.15 -2.42 22.00
C LEU A 142 -31.42 -2.74 23.32
N SER A 143 -30.60 -1.81 23.84
CA SER A 143 -29.74 -2.02 25.01
C SER A 143 -28.81 -3.25 24.94
N VAL A 144 -28.40 -3.68 23.74
CA VAL A 144 -27.45 -4.81 23.59
C VAL A 144 -26.03 -4.28 23.69
N TYR A 145 -25.42 -4.36 24.87
CA TYR A 145 -24.03 -3.94 25.13
C TYR A 145 -23.07 -5.14 25.09
N ALA A 146 -22.92 -5.74 23.91
CA ALA A 146 -22.02 -6.86 23.64
C ALA A 146 -20.54 -6.41 23.51
N THR A 147 -20.05 -5.68 24.52
CA THR A 147 -18.72 -5.04 24.53
C THR A 147 -18.09 -5.04 25.93
N PHE A 148 -16.76 -4.97 25.98
CA PHE A 148 -15.98 -4.67 27.19
C PHE A 148 -15.36 -3.27 27.17
N SER A 149 -15.72 -2.42 26.21
CA SER A 149 -15.10 -1.11 26.02
C SER A 149 -15.26 -0.22 27.27
N PRO A 150 -14.19 0.40 27.79
CA PRO A 150 -14.28 1.28 28.97
C PRO A 150 -15.00 2.59 28.68
N VAL A 151 -15.21 2.96 27.40
CA VAL A 151 -15.82 4.24 27.02
C VAL A 151 -17.22 4.43 27.59
N VAL A 152 -18.01 3.35 27.69
CA VAL A 152 -19.37 3.33 28.28
C VAL A 152 -19.35 3.76 29.75
N SER A 153 -18.33 3.34 30.50
CA SER A 153 -18.13 3.74 31.91
C SER A 153 -17.76 5.23 32.08
N THR A 154 -17.48 5.96 30.99
CA THR A 154 -17.27 7.43 31.00
C THR A 154 -18.50 8.22 30.58
N GLY A 155 -19.65 7.55 30.38
CA GLY A 155 -20.92 8.14 29.96
C GLY A 155 -21.44 7.56 28.65
N LEU A 156 -22.76 7.53 28.50
CA LEU A 156 -23.43 6.93 27.35
C LEU A 156 -23.54 7.92 26.18
N ALA A 157 -23.38 7.42 24.95
CA ALA A 157 -23.94 8.10 23.78
C ALA A 157 -25.48 7.95 23.79
N LYS A 158 -26.20 8.97 23.33
CA LYS A 158 -27.66 8.90 23.18
C LYS A 158 -28.03 7.88 22.09
N SER A 159 -29.20 7.27 22.20
CA SER A 159 -29.82 6.59 21.05
C SER A 159 -30.12 7.61 19.94
N GLY A 160 -29.98 7.20 18.68
CA GLY A 160 -30.18 8.06 17.53
C GLY A 160 -30.04 7.33 16.20
N LYS A 161 -29.56 8.02 15.17
CA LYS A 161 -29.68 7.61 13.76
C LYS A 161 -28.35 7.17 13.11
N VAL A 162 -27.24 7.26 13.81
CA VAL A 162 -25.90 7.06 13.24
C VAL A 162 -25.35 5.69 13.60
N GLY A 163 -25.07 4.86 12.59
CA GLY A 163 -24.39 3.58 12.75
C GLY A 163 -22.89 3.75 12.54
N ILE A 164 -22.07 3.32 13.50
CA ILE A 164 -20.60 3.32 13.39
C ILE A 164 -20.10 1.88 13.21
N VAL A 165 -19.19 1.66 12.25
CA VAL A 165 -18.38 0.43 12.15
C VAL A 165 -16.90 0.76 11.96
N SER A 166 -16.01 0.02 12.62
CA SER A 166 -14.56 0.23 12.53
C SER A 166 -13.78 -1.09 12.61
N GLN A 167 -12.78 -1.28 11.74
CA GLN A 167 -11.78 -2.34 11.93
C GLN A 167 -10.95 -2.12 13.20
N SER A 168 -10.48 -0.90 13.45
CA SER A 168 -9.71 -0.54 14.64
C SER A 168 -10.60 -0.41 15.88
N GLY A 169 -10.40 -1.29 16.87
CA GLY A 169 -11.09 -1.20 18.17
C GLY A 169 -10.81 0.11 18.91
N ALA A 170 -9.55 0.58 18.88
CA ALA A 170 -9.14 1.82 19.54
C ALA A 170 -9.78 3.06 18.88
N PHE A 171 -9.80 3.12 17.54
CA PHE A 171 -10.52 4.18 16.83
C PHE A 171 -12.03 4.10 17.08
N GLY A 172 -12.61 2.90 17.11
CA GLY A 172 -14.02 2.70 17.45
C GLY A 172 -14.39 3.27 18.82
N ALA A 173 -13.59 2.99 19.85
CA ALA A 173 -13.83 3.53 21.20
C ALA A 173 -13.69 5.06 21.26
N TYR A 174 -12.68 5.62 20.57
CA TYR A 174 -12.54 7.06 20.40
C TYR A 174 -13.72 7.68 19.64
N ALA A 175 -14.21 7.04 18.57
CA ALA A 175 -15.33 7.51 17.77
C ALA A 175 -16.65 7.54 18.58
N TYR A 176 -16.87 6.57 19.48
CA TYR A 176 -18.00 6.61 20.42
C TYR A 176 -17.90 7.81 21.39
N ALA A 177 -16.71 8.08 21.93
CA ALA A 177 -16.48 9.24 22.80
C ALA A 177 -16.70 10.57 22.06
N MET A 178 -16.23 10.68 20.81
CA MET A 178 -16.44 11.84 19.94
C MET A 178 -17.91 12.04 19.57
N ALA A 179 -18.64 10.96 19.26
CA ALA A 179 -20.07 11.02 19.00
C ALA A 179 -20.83 11.58 20.22
N ARG A 180 -20.56 11.03 21.42
CA ARG A 180 -21.11 11.55 22.68
C ARG A 180 -20.75 13.01 22.94
N GLN A 181 -19.50 13.42 22.69
CA GLN A 181 -19.04 14.80 22.91
C GLN A 181 -19.69 15.81 21.95
N ARG A 182 -20.01 15.39 20.72
CA ARG A 182 -20.68 16.19 19.69
C ARG A 182 -22.21 16.01 19.65
N ASP A 183 -22.77 15.34 20.66
CA ASP A 183 -24.19 14.99 20.80
C ASP A 183 -24.80 14.19 19.62
N VAL A 184 -23.96 13.47 18.88
CA VAL A 184 -24.35 12.58 17.77
C VAL A 184 -24.94 11.30 18.34
N GLY A 185 -26.27 11.17 18.28
CA GLY A 185 -26.99 9.98 18.73
C GLY A 185 -26.76 8.76 17.83
N LEU A 186 -26.38 7.64 18.43
CA LEU A 186 -26.03 6.40 17.74
C LEU A 186 -27.20 5.41 17.69
N SER A 187 -27.38 4.73 16.55
CA SER A 187 -28.22 3.53 16.46
C SER A 187 -27.40 2.29 16.83
N MET A 188 -26.20 2.20 16.28
CA MET A 188 -25.34 1.02 16.30
C MET A 188 -23.87 1.42 16.39
N TRP A 189 -23.06 0.61 17.07
CA TRP A 189 -21.61 0.73 17.09
C TRP A 189 -20.98 -0.66 17.00
N VAL A 190 -20.07 -0.90 16.05
CA VAL A 190 -19.44 -2.20 15.83
C VAL A 190 -17.93 -2.04 15.67
N THR A 191 -17.15 -2.93 16.28
CA THR A 191 -15.73 -3.11 15.97
C THR A 191 -15.50 -4.51 15.41
N THR A 192 -14.85 -4.62 14.24
CA THR A 192 -14.74 -5.88 13.50
C THR A 192 -13.40 -6.60 13.71
N GLY A 193 -12.36 -5.89 14.16
CA GLY A 193 -11.06 -6.46 14.50
C GLY A 193 -10.38 -7.11 13.31
N ASN A 194 -9.94 -8.36 13.47
CA ASN A 194 -9.22 -9.10 12.43
C ASN A 194 -10.10 -9.63 11.29
N GLU A 195 -11.42 -9.42 11.33
CA GLU A 195 -12.41 -9.79 10.28
C GLU A 195 -12.32 -11.24 9.79
N SER A 196 -12.33 -12.22 10.70
CA SER A 196 -12.21 -13.65 10.34
C SER A 196 -13.43 -14.23 9.60
N ASP A 197 -14.57 -13.55 9.68
CA ASP A 197 -15.83 -13.89 8.98
C ASP A 197 -16.71 -12.64 8.75
N ILE A 198 -17.19 -12.01 9.83
CA ILE A 198 -17.92 -10.73 9.76
C ILE A 198 -16.92 -9.58 9.65
N GLY A 199 -17.11 -8.70 8.66
CA GLY A 199 -16.33 -7.47 8.48
C GLY A 199 -17.18 -6.23 8.22
N VAL A 200 -16.52 -5.11 7.94
CA VAL A 200 -17.14 -3.79 7.69
C VAL A 200 -18.27 -3.87 6.65
N ALA A 201 -18.08 -4.63 5.57
CA ALA A 201 -19.06 -4.80 4.51
C ALA A 201 -20.38 -5.43 5.00
N ASP A 202 -20.33 -6.47 5.84
CA ASP A 202 -21.53 -7.09 6.42
C ASP A 202 -22.30 -6.08 7.29
N CYS A 203 -21.57 -5.30 8.09
CA CYS A 203 -22.14 -4.32 9.01
C CYS A 203 -22.82 -3.17 8.26
N ILE A 204 -22.19 -2.64 7.20
CA ILE A 204 -22.80 -1.63 6.31
C ILE A 204 -24.08 -2.19 5.68
N ALA A 205 -24.05 -3.43 5.18
CA ALA A 205 -25.21 -4.04 4.53
C ALA A 205 -26.37 -4.33 5.50
N TRP A 206 -26.07 -4.58 6.78
CA TRP A 206 -27.08 -4.68 7.83
C TRP A 206 -27.66 -3.31 8.19
N MET A 207 -26.81 -2.31 8.45
CA MET A 207 -27.20 -0.92 8.72
C MET A 207 -28.02 -0.30 7.56
N ALA A 208 -27.77 -0.73 6.33
CA ALA A 208 -28.57 -0.36 5.16
C ALA A 208 -30.04 -0.80 5.29
N ARG A 209 -30.32 -1.92 5.99
CA ARG A 209 -31.67 -2.46 6.20
C ARG A 209 -32.31 -1.97 7.51
N ASP A 210 -31.54 -1.87 8.58
CA ASP A 210 -31.99 -1.43 9.92
C ASP A 210 -32.78 -0.10 9.87
N PRO A 211 -34.04 -0.03 10.35
CA PRO A 211 -34.82 1.21 10.34
C PRO A 211 -34.27 2.29 11.29
N ALA A 212 -33.50 1.96 12.33
CA ALA A 212 -32.93 2.95 13.25
C ALA A 212 -31.78 3.74 12.60
N THR A 213 -30.89 3.06 11.88
CA THR A 213 -29.76 3.69 11.18
C THR A 213 -30.21 4.42 9.92
N GLN A 214 -29.86 5.71 9.82
CA GLN A 214 -30.10 6.56 8.64
C GLN A 214 -28.77 7.08 8.04
N VAL A 215 -27.69 7.09 8.82
CA VAL A 215 -26.34 7.52 8.40
C VAL A 215 -25.33 6.46 8.83
N ILE A 216 -24.43 6.07 7.94
CA ILE A 216 -23.43 5.03 8.19
C ILE A 216 -22.04 5.67 8.19
N MET A 217 -21.28 5.45 9.27
CA MET A 217 -19.90 5.90 9.46
C MET A 217 -18.99 4.68 9.50
N ALA A 218 -18.10 4.53 8.51
CA ALA A 218 -17.17 3.41 8.42
C ALA A 218 -15.70 3.85 8.55
N TYR A 219 -14.91 3.10 9.30
CA TYR A 219 -13.45 3.22 9.34
C TYR A 219 -12.81 1.94 8.78
N LEU A 220 -11.96 2.11 7.76
CA LEU A 220 -11.41 1.03 6.95
C LEU A 220 -9.89 1.19 6.81
N GLU A 221 -9.16 0.13 7.11
CA GLU A 221 -7.71 -0.01 6.90
C GLU A 221 -7.44 -0.70 5.56
N GLY A 222 -8.18 -1.79 5.30
CA GLY A 222 -8.18 -2.54 4.03
C GLY A 222 -9.44 -3.37 3.89
N CYS A 223 -9.52 -4.24 2.88
CA CYS A 223 -10.64 -5.14 2.67
C CYS A 223 -10.13 -6.45 2.06
N ARG A 224 -10.79 -7.58 2.39
CA ARG A 224 -10.49 -8.90 1.80
C ARG A 224 -11.41 -9.28 0.65
N ASP A 225 -12.53 -8.59 0.47
CA ASP A 225 -13.51 -8.83 -0.59
C ASP A 225 -14.17 -7.51 -1.02
N GLY A 226 -13.61 -6.88 -2.05
CA GLY A 226 -14.14 -5.65 -2.65
C GLY A 226 -15.49 -5.84 -3.32
N GLY A 227 -15.84 -7.06 -3.76
CA GLY A 227 -17.16 -7.38 -4.31
C GLY A 227 -18.25 -7.31 -3.25
N LYS A 228 -17.96 -7.82 -2.05
CA LYS A 228 -18.80 -7.73 -0.85
C LYS A 228 -18.94 -6.29 -0.37
N LEU A 229 -17.85 -5.53 -0.32
CA LEU A 229 -17.87 -4.11 0.04
C LEU A 229 -18.71 -3.28 -0.96
N ARG A 230 -18.50 -3.48 -2.26
CA ARG A 230 -19.32 -2.86 -3.32
C ARG A 230 -20.82 -3.12 -3.11
N GLN A 231 -21.19 -4.38 -2.92
CA GLN A 231 -22.58 -4.78 -2.73
C GLN A 231 -23.21 -4.15 -1.47
N ALA A 232 -22.44 -3.95 -0.40
CA ALA A 232 -22.88 -3.27 0.81
C ALA A 232 -23.12 -1.76 0.59
N LEU A 233 -22.24 -1.09 -0.15
CA LEU A 233 -22.39 0.34 -0.49
C LEU A 233 -23.58 0.59 -1.43
N ASP A 234 -23.75 -0.24 -2.46
CA ASP A 234 -24.92 -0.15 -3.36
C ASP A 234 -26.24 -0.39 -2.61
N LEU A 235 -26.27 -1.28 -1.62
CA LEU A 235 -27.44 -1.47 -0.75
C LEU A 235 -27.73 -0.25 0.13
N ALA A 236 -26.70 0.39 0.72
CA ALA A 236 -26.87 1.60 1.51
C ALA A 236 -27.40 2.76 0.65
N ARG A 237 -26.82 2.96 -0.54
CA ARG A 237 -27.27 3.95 -1.54
C ARG A 237 -28.72 3.69 -1.99
N ALA A 238 -29.06 2.45 -2.31
CA ALA A 238 -30.43 2.06 -2.70
C ALA A 238 -31.44 2.22 -1.56
N ALA A 239 -31.02 2.10 -0.29
CA ALA A 239 -31.83 2.37 0.89
C ALA A 239 -31.92 3.88 1.24
N GLY A 240 -31.30 4.77 0.46
CA GLY A 240 -31.30 6.21 0.72
C GLY A 240 -30.34 6.66 1.84
N LYS A 241 -29.43 5.79 2.30
CA LYS A 241 -28.61 5.98 3.50
C LYS A 241 -27.16 6.33 3.13
N PRO A 242 -26.69 7.57 3.40
CA PRO A 242 -25.32 7.96 3.12
C PRO A 242 -24.30 7.15 3.91
N VAL A 243 -23.19 6.80 3.24
CA VAL A 243 -22.02 6.17 3.86
C VAL A 243 -20.85 7.15 3.85
N VAL A 244 -20.35 7.54 5.02
CA VAL A 244 -19.12 8.32 5.19
C VAL A 244 -18.00 7.36 5.59
N VAL A 245 -16.86 7.42 4.92
CA VAL A 245 -15.76 6.47 5.10
C VAL A 245 -14.45 7.18 5.41
N VAL A 246 -13.75 6.76 6.47
CA VAL A 246 -12.32 7.03 6.67
C VAL A 246 -11.53 5.81 6.21
N LYS A 247 -10.92 5.90 5.02
CA LYS A 247 -9.93 4.90 4.54
C LYS A 247 -8.52 5.40 4.84
N VAL A 248 -7.83 4.74 5.76
CA VAL A 248 -6.40 5.00 6.06
C VAL A 248 -5.49 4.27 5.06
N GLY A 249 -4.17 4.45 5.18
CA GLY A 249 -3.20 3.83 4.27
C GLY A 249 -2.97 4.57 2.95
N ARG A 250 -3.17 5.91 2.92
CA ARG A 250 -3.08 6.75 1.72
C ARG A 250 -1.73 6.80 0.99
N THR A 251 -0.65 6.41 1.66
CA THR A 251 0.73 6.45 1.14
C THR A 251 1.37 5.11 1.39
N ALA A 252 2.42 4.73 0.64
CA ALA A 252 3.13 3.46 0.85
C ALA A 252 3.52 3.25 2.34
N LEU A 253 4.01 4.29 3.02
CA LEU A 253 4.30 4.26 4.45
C LEU A 253 3.05 3.98 5.30
N GLY A 254 1.95 4.71 5.09
CA GLY A 254 0.71 4.50 5.83
C GLY A 254 0.05 3.14 5.55
N ALA A 255 0.17 2.64 4.31
CA ALA A 255 -0.31 1.34 3.89
C ALA A 255 0.45 0.21 4.58
N MET A 256 1.79 0.30 4.64
CA MET A 256 2.64 -0.62 5.40
C MET A 256 2.26 -0.64 6.88
N THR A 257 2.07 0.52 7.52
CA THR A 257 1.66 0.61 8.93
C THR A 257 0.31 -0.06 9.16
N ALA A 258 -0.70 0.24 8.34
CA ALA A 258 -2.03 -0.36 8.45
C ALA A 258 -1.99 -1.89 8.27
N ALA A 259 -1.30 -2.39 7.24
CA ALA A 259 -1.18 -3.83 7.00
C ALA A 259 -0.54 -4.58 8.17
N SER A 260 0.40 -3.93 8.90
CA SER A 260 1.04 -4.50 10.09
C SER A 260 0.17 -4.53 11.35
N HIS A 261 -1.00 -3.88 11.36
CA HIS A 261 -1.89 -3.81 12.53
C HIS A 261 -3.10 -4.76 12.48
N THR A 262 -3.67 -5.03 11.29
CA THR A 262 -4.95 -5.77 11.16
C THR A 262 -4.92 -7.00 10.24
N ALA A 263 -3.76 -7.36 9.68
CA ALA A 263 -3.61 -8.47 8.73
C ALA A 263 -4.61 -8.39 7.55
N ALA A 264 -4.93 -7.18 7.11
CA ALA A 264 -5.73 -6.87 5.93
C ALA A 264 -4.83 -6.38 4.79
N LEU A 265 -5.17 -6.71 3.55
CA LEU A 265 -4.39 -6.27 2.39
C LEU A 265 -4.63 -4.78 2.11
N ALA A 266 -3.57 -3.98 2.13
CA ALA A 266 -3.61 -2.58 1.73
C ALA A 266 -3.56 -2.47 0.20
N GLY A 267 -4.72 -2.62 -0.45
CA GLY A 267 -4.89 -2.37 -1.90
C GLY A 267 -4.78 -0.88 -2.27
N ASP A 268 -4.78 -0.60 -3.57
CA ASP A 268 -4.46 0.72 -4.15
C ASP A 268 -5.42 1.83 -3.69
N ASP A 269 -4.87 2.92 -3.15
CA ASP A 269 -5.67 4.05 -2.62
C ASP A 269 -6.51 4.73 -3.70
N ALA A 270 -6.04 4.75 -4.96
CA ALA A 270 -6.80 5.28 -6.10
C ALA A 270 -7.97 4.36 -6.48
N ALA A 271 -7.79 3.04 -6.35
CA ALA A 271 -8.86 2.07 -6.56
C ALA A 271 -9.92 2.13 -5.43
N TYR A 272 -9.50 2.33 -4.18
CA TYR A 272 -10.45 2.61 -3.09
C TYR A 272 -11.23 3.91 -3.31
N GLU A 273 -10.57 4.98 -3.76
CA GLU A 273 -11.22 6.26 -4.11
C GLU A 273 -12.29 6.06 -5.20
N ALA A 274 -11.94 5.34 -6.28
CA ALA A 274 -12.86 4.99 -7.36
C ALA A 274 -14.06 4.16 -6.86
N LEU A 275 -13.83 3.16 -6.00
CA LEU A 275 -14.88 2.32 -5.40
C LEU A 275 -15.86 3.17 -4.59
N PHE A 276 -15.38 4.03 -3.69
CA PHE A 276 -16.26 4.88 -2.88
C PHE A 276 -17.08 5.82 -3.76
N ARG A 277 -16.42 6.47 -4.74
CA ARG A 277 -17.07 7.39 -5.68
C ARG A 277 -18.12 6.70 -6.58
N GLN A 278 -17.86 5.49 -7.09
CA GLN A 278 -18.81 4.76 -7.93
C GLN A 278 -20.03 4.28 -7.15
N HIS A 279 -19.86 3.86 -5.89
CA HIS A 279 -20.92 3.21 -5.10
C HIS A 279 -21.55 4.11 -4.04
N GLY A 280 -21.33 5.43 -4.13
CA GLY A 280 -22.06 6.46 -3.37
C GLY A 280 -21.57 6.69 -1.94
N ALA A 281 -20.34 6.35 -1.61
CA ALA A 281 -19.72 6.63 -0.33
C ALA A 281 -18.83 7.88 -0.40
N TRP A 282 -18.92 8.78 0.59
CA TRP A 282 -18.01 9.91 0.70
C TRP A 282 -16.78 9.53 1.51
N ARG A 283 -15.57 9.84 0.99
CA ARG A 283 -14.33 9.57 1.70
C ARG A 283 -13.85 10.80 2.49
N ALA A 284 -14.09 10.80 3.80
CA ALA A 284 -13.57 11.82 4.69
C ALA A 284 -12.03 11.74 4.80
N ARG A 285 -11.36 12.90 4.74
CA ARG A 285 -9.90 13.04 4.83
C ARG A 285 -9.41 13.31 6.24
N THR A 286 -10.27 13.84 7.12
CA THR A 286 -9.96 14.09 8.54
C THR A 286 -11.03 13.53 9.47
N ILE A 287 -10.68 13.41 10.76
CA ILE A 287 -11.63 13.04 11.82
C ILE A 287 -12.72 14.10 12.00
N GLU A 288 -12.37 15.39 11.86
CA GLU A 288 -13.37 16.46 11.95
C GLU A 288 -14.38 16.39 10.81
N GLU A 289 -13.92 16.23 9.57
CA GLU A 289 -14.78 16.07 8.39
C GLU A 289 -15.72 14.85 8.53
N PHE A 290 -15.18 13.72 9.01
CA PHE A 290 -15.95 12.50 9.25
C PHE A 290 -17.15 12.71 10.20
N PHE A 291 -16.94 13.47 11.28
CA PHE A 291 -18.02 13.80 12.22
C PHE A 291 -18.89 14.98 11.78
N ASP A 292 -18.33 16.02 11.15
CA ASP A 292 -19.07 17.18 10.66
C ASP A 292 -20.12 16.78 9.60
N ILE A 293 -19.75 15.89 8.68
CA ILE A 293 -20.66 15.34 7.65
C ILE A 293 -21.76 14.48 8.28
N ALA A 294 -21.40 13.55 9.17
CA ALA A 294 -22.38 12.65 9.79
C ALA A 294 -23.38 13.40 10.70
N HIS A 295 -22.91 14.43 11.40
CA HIS A 295 -23.74 15.32 12.22
C HIS A 295 -24.74 16.12 11.36
N CYS A 296 -24.27 16.69 10.23
CA CYS A 296 -25.14 17.39 9.29
C CYS A 296 -26.27 16.50 8.75
N LEU A 297 -25.94 15.26 8.38
CA LEU A 297 -26.93 14.29 7.91
C LEU A 297 -27.94 13.89 8.99
N ALA A 298 -27.49 13.75 10.25
CA ALA A 298 -28.36 13.40 11.37
C ALA A 298 -29.31 14.55 11.79
N VAL A 299 -28.85 15.79 11.72
CA VAL A 299 -29.56 17.01 12.15
C VAL A 299 -30.42 17.63 11.04
N SER A 300 -29.84 17.85 9.85
CA SER A 300 -30.45 18.63 8.77
C SER A 300 -30.97 17.78 7.61
N GLY A 301 -30.39 16.60 7.40
CA GLY A 301 -30.66 15.74 6.24
C GLY A 301 -29.99 16.23 4.96
N LEU A 302 -30.41 15.69 3.81
CA LEU A 302 -29.92 16.09 2.49
C LEU A 302 -30.69 17.31 1.93
N PRO A 303 -30.03 18.18 1.15
CA PRO A 303 -30.67 19.34 0.52
C PRO A 303 -31.57 18.93 -0.66
N ALA A 304 -32.55 19.78 -0.99
CA ALA A 304 -33.48 19.57 -2.09
C ALA A 304 -32.86 19.62 -3.50
N ASN A 305 -31.66 20.19 -3.67
CA ASN A 305 -30.85 20.17 -4.90
C ASN A 305 -29.39 20.56 -4.59
N THR A 306 -28.51 20.51 -5.59
CA THR A 306 -27.07 20.76 -5.46
C THR A 306 -26.65 22.24 -5.43
N ARG A 307 -27.54 23.19 -5.75
CA ARG A 307 -27.18 24.63 -5.84
C ARG A 307 -26.97 25.23 -4.45
N VAL A 308 -25.85 25.90 -4.26
CA VAL A 308 -25.42 26.50 -2.99
C VAL A 308 -25.45 28.02 -3.09
N GLY A 309 -26.28 28.65 -2.25
CA GLY A 309 -26.20 30.08 -2.00
C GLY A 309 -25.13 30.36 -0.95
N LEU A 310 -24.26 31.33 -1.24
CA LEU A 310 -23.31 31.89 -0.28
C LEU A 310 -23.76 33.31 0.08
N LEU A 311 -23.97 33.58 1.37
CA LEU A 311 -24.46 34.86 1.89
C LEU A 311 -23.50 35.36 2.98
N THR A 312 -23.03 36.59 2.88
CA THR A 312 -22.00 37.15 3.77
C THR A 312 -22.33 38.58 4.22
N VAL A 313 -21.71 38.97 5.33
CA VAL A 313 -21.65 40.34 5.87
C VAL A 313 -20.28 41.00 5.63
N SER A 314 -19.40 40.30 4.91
CA SER A 314 -18.03 40.69 4.59
C SER A 314 -17.59 40.07 3.27
N GLY A 315 -17.44 40.89 2.23
CA GLY A 315 -17.01 40.47 0.91
C GLY A 315 -15.64 39.78 0.89
N GLY A 316 -14.72 40.13 1.80
CA GLY A 316 -13.42 39.45 1.92
C GLY A 316 -13.55 37.98 2.35
N VAL A 317 -14.54 37.65 3.20
CA VAL A 317 -14.88 36.25 3.52
C VAL A 317 -15.78 35.64 2.44
N GLY A 318 -16.56 36.47 1.73
CA GLY A 318 -17.25 36.05 0.51
C GLY A 318 -16.29 35.45 -0.52
N VAL A 319 -15.20 36.15 -0.86
CA VAL A 319 -14.19 35.64 -1.81
C VAL A 319 -13.63 34.29 -1.36
N MET A 320 -13.18 34.16 -0.09
CA MET A 320 -12.69 32.88 0.42
C MET A 320 -13.74 31.76 0.32
N MET A 321 -15.01 32.04 0.62
CA MET A 321 -16.09 31.06 0.44
C MET A 321 -16.36 30.69 -1.03
N ALA A 322 -16.14 31.61 -1.97
CA ALA A 322 -16.27 31.33 -3.40
C ALA A 322 -15.10 30.47 -3.91
N ASP A 323 -13.87 30.76 -3.48
CA ASP A 323 -12.67 30.00 -3.80
C ASP A 323 -12.80 28.57 -3.24
N ASP A 324 -13.06 28.41 -1.94
CA ASP A 324 -13.26 27.12 -1.27
C ASP A 324 -14.37 26.30 -1.93
N ALA A 325 -15.50 26.93 -2.29
CA ALA A 325 -16.63 26.25 -2.92
C ALA A 325 -16.32 25.82 -4.37
N THR A 326 -15.54 26.61 -5.10
CA THR A 326 -15.08 26.29 -6.45
C THR A 326 -14.09 25.12 -6.42
N GLU A 327 -13.11 25.13 -5.51
CA GLU A 327 -12.19 24.00 -5.31
C GLU A 327 -12.93 22.73 -4.83
N ALA A 328 -14.02 22.88 -4.07
CA ALA A 328 -14.87 21.77 -3.64
C ALA A 328 -15.85 21.28 -4.73
N GLY A 329 -15.90 21.92 -5.90
CA GLY A 329 -16.78 21.54 -7.01
C GLY A 329 -18.27 21.81 -6.77
N LEU A 330 -18.61 22.81 -5.96
CA LEU A 330 -19.99 23.18 -5.68
C LEU A 330 -20.60 24.04 -6.80
N ASP A 331 -21.90 23.86 -7.01
CA ASP A 331 -22.70 24.73 -7.88
C ASP A 331 -23.04 26.03 -7.15
N VAL A 332 -22.14 27.01 -7.27
CA VAL A 332 -22.27 28.38 -6.78
C VAL A 332 -22.54 29.37 -7.93
N ALA A 333 -23.34 28.96 -8.92
CA ALA A 333 -23.69 29.80 -10.06
C ALA A 333 -24.30 31.16 -9.67
N GLU A 334 -24.20 32.14 -10.57
CA GLU A 334 -24.71 33.49 -10.34
C GLU A 334 -26.24 33.52 -10.15
N LEU A 335 -26.72 34.38 -9.25
CA LEU A 335 -28.15 34.59 -9.04
C LEU A 335 -28.83 35.10 -10.31
N PRO A 336 -30.02 34.58 -10.68
CA PRO A 336 -30.82 35.12 -11.79
C PRO A 336 -31.06 36.63 -11.63
N PRO A 337 -31.04 37.45 -12.71
CA PRO A 337 -31.14 38.92 -12.60
C PRO A 337 -32.33 39.41 -11.77
N ALA A 338 -33.51 38.80 -11.91
CA ALA A 338 -34.69 39.12 -11.11
C ALA A 338 -34.48 38.92 -9.59
N ALA A 339 -33.75 37.87 -9.19
CA ALA A 339 -33.39 37.65 -7.79
C ALA A 339 -32.37 38.69 -7.30
N GLN A 340 -31.42 39.10 -8.15
CA GLN A 340 -30.50 40.19 -7.83
C GLN A 340 -31.22 41.53 -7.62
N ASP A 341 -32.17 41.86 -8.49
CA ASP A 341 -32.93 43.11 -8.43
C ASP A 341 -33.85 43.17 -7.20
N LEU A 342 -34.45 42.04 -6.79
CA LEU A 342 -35.19 41.93 -5.53
C LEU A 342 -34.30 42.16 -4.30
N ILE A 343 -33.04 41.72 -4.34
CA ILE A 343 -32.07 42.00 -3.26
C ILE A 343 -31.63 43.47 -3.30
N ARG A 344 -31.26 44.01 -4.47
CA ARG A 344 -30.89 45.44 -4.64
C ARG A 344 -32.01 46.40 -4.20
N ALA A 345 -33.27 46.06 -4.46
CA ALA A 345 -34.44 46.84 -4.02
C ALA A 345 -34.63 46.87 -2.48
N ARG A 346 -33.96 45.99 -1.73
CA ARG A 346 -33.95 45.97 -0.25
C ARG A 346 -32.61 46.41 0.35
N VAL A 347 -31.50 46.14 -0.33
CA VAL A 347 -30.13 46.41 0.10
C VAL A 347 -29.38 47.08 -1.07
N PRO A 348 -29.54 48.39 -1.30
CA PRO A 348 -29.07 49.06 -2.52
C PRO A 348 -27.55 49.04 -2.75
N PHE A 349 -26.79 48.74 -1.70
CA PHE A 349 -25.32 48.66 -1.65
C PHE A 349 -24.79 47.22 -1.57
N ALA A 350 -25.66 46.21 -1.70
CA ALA A 350 -25.23 44.81 -1.69
C ALA A 350 -24.53 44.41 -3.00
N ALA A 351 -23.51 43.56 -2.89
CA ALA A 351 -23.07 42.74 -4.01
C ALA A 351 -24.06 41.57 -4.14
N THR A 352 -24.66 41.40 -5.32
CA THR A 352 -25.78 40.44 -5.54
C THR A 352 -25.45 39.30 -6.50
N SER A 353 -24.18 39.17 -6.88
CA SER A 353 -23.60 37.92 -7.37
C SER A 353 -23.77 36.79 -6.33
N ASN A 354 -23.34 35.57 -6.66
CA ASN A 354 -23.05 34.55 -5.65
C ASN A 354 -21.52 34.60 -5.40
N PRO A 355 -21.01 34.87 -4.19
CA PRO A 355 -21.72 35.16 -2.94
C PRO A 355 -22.40 36.54 -2.92
N VAL A 356 -23.51 36.61 -2.18
CA VAL A 356 -24.22 37.86 -1.89
C VAL A 356 -23.59 38.50 -0.64
N ASP A 357 -23.04 39.71 -0.76
CA ASP A 357 -22.58 40.51 0.39
C ASP A 357 -23.59 41.62 0.71
N ILE A 358 -24.24 41.52 1.88
CA ILE A 358 -25.18 42.55 2.37
C ILE A 358 -24.49 43.61 3.25
N THR A 359 -23.19 43.49 3.48
CA THR A 359 -22.35 44.36 4.32
C THR A 359 -22.73 44.35 5.82
N GLY A 360 -21.99 45.11 6.63
CA GLY A 360 -22.22 45.24 8.07
C GLY A 360 -23.52 45.93 8.50
N GLN A 361 -24.30 46.55 7.59
CA GLN A 361 -25.55 47.26 7.94
C GLN A 361 -26.63 46.33 8.55
N VAL A 362 -26.52 45.01 8.34
CA VAL A 362 -27.30 43.99 9.07
C VAL A 362 -27.27 44.16 10.60
N THR A 363 -26.22 44.76 11.16
CA THR A 363 -26.08 45.02 12.60
C THR A 363 -27.10 46.06 13.10
N ALA A 364 -27.51 47.00 12.24
CA ALA A 364 -28.57 47.96 12.52
C ALA A 364 -29.95 47.45 12.06
N GLU A 365 -30.00 46.73 10.94
CA GLU A 365 -31.24 46.22 10.33
C GLU A 365 -31.16 44.71 10.02
N PRO A 366 -31.34 43.81 11.01
CA PRO A 366 -31.24 42.37 10.79
C PRO A 366 -32.26 41.79 9.80
N GLY A 367 -33.36 42.50 9.51
CA GLY A 367 -34.35 42.10 8.52
C GLY A 367 -33.81 42.07 7.08
N LEU A 368 -32.72 42.79 6.78
CA LEU A 368 -32.08 42.76 5.46
C LEU A 368 -31.47 41.39 5.14
N LEU A 369 -30.91 40.72 6.16
CA LEU A 369 -30.39 39.36 6.06
C LEU A 369 -31.50 38.33 5.82
N GLU A 370 -32.62 38.46 6.52
CA GLU A 370 -33.79 37.60 6.31
C GLU A 370 -34.36 37.78 4.89
N ALA A 371 -34.43 39.02 4.38
CA ALA A 371 -34.87 39.30 3.02
C ALA A 371 -33.97 38.67 1.95
N ALA A 372 -32.64 38.83 2.05
CA ALA A 372 -31.69 38.24 1.11
C ALA A 372 -31.75 36.70 1.13
N ALA A 373 -31.73 36.08 2.32
CA ALA A 373 -31.82 34.64 2.47
C ALA A 373 -33.10 34.04 1.87
N ARG A 374 -34.25 34.74 2.01
CA ARG A 374 -35.53 34.35 1.41
C ARG A 374 -35.50 34.36 -0.12
N VAL A 375 -34.91 35.40 -0.73
CA VAL A 375 -34.78 35.47 -2.20
C VAL A 375 -33.83 34.39 -2.73
N MET A 376 -32.75 34.08 -2.00
CA MET A 376 -31.81 33.02 -2.38
C MET A 376 -32.44 31.61 -2.32
N LEU A 377 -33.22 31.30 -1.28
CA LEU A 377 -33.87 29.99 -1.12
C LEU A 377 -35.13 29.81 -1.99
N GLY A 378 -35.89 30.89 -2.18
CA GLY A 378 -37.11 30.94 -3.01
C GLY A 378 -36.81 31.16 -4.48
N GLU A 379 -36.68 32.43 -4.89
CA GLU A 379 -36.60 32.86 -6.29
C GLU A 379 -35.40 32.29 -7.05
N ALA A 380 -34.20 32.33 -6.46
CA ALA A 380 -33.03 31.67 -7.05
C ALA A 380 -33.07 30.14 -6.85
N GLY A 381 -33.78 29.67 -5.82
CA GLY A 381 -34.13 28.26 -5.63
C GLY A 381 -33.00 27.36 -5.13
N HIS A 382 -31.98 27.90 -4.46
CA HIS A 382 -30.82 27.15 -3.95
C HIS A 382 -31.24 26.03 -2.99
N GLY A 383 -30.66 24.83 -3.13
CA GLY A 383 -30.91 23.70 -2.24
C GLY A 383 -30.32 23.88 -0.85
N SER A 384 -29.19 24.61 -0.78
CA SER A 384 -28.46 24.94 0.44
C SER A 384 -28.13 26.43 0.52
N LEU A 385 -28.01 26.96 1.74
CA LEU A 385 -27.57 28.33 2.01
C LEU A 385 -26.56 28.35 3.16
N LEU A 386 -25.35 28.87 2.91
CA LEU A 386 -24.33 29.16 3.92
C LEU A 386 -24.34 30.67 4.22
N ILE A 387 -24.50 31.02 5.49
CA ILE A 387 -24.60 32.40 5.96
C ILE A 387 -23.40 32.72 6.88
N PHE A 388 -22.43 33.49 6.38
CA PHE A 388 -21.33 34.00 7.20
C PHE A 388 -21.74 35.28 7.96
N LEU A 389 -21.65 35.24 9.29
CA LEU A 389 -22.03 36.34 10.20
C LEU A 389 -20.89 36.79 11.13
N ALA A 390 -19.65 36.34 10.92
CA ALA A 390 -18.51 36.65 11.79
C ALA A 390 -18.82 36.45 13.29
N ALA A 391 -18.72 37.50 14.11
CA ALA A 391 -18.98 37.47 15.55
C ALA A 391 -20.41 37.91 15.96
N PHE A 392 -21.37 37.99 15.04
CA PHE A 392 -22.75 38.45 15.29
C PHE A 392 -23.40 37.73 16.48
N GLY A 393 -23.24 36.40 16.59
CA GLY A 393 -23.75 35.59 17.71
C GLY A 393 -23.17 35.88 19.11
N GLY A 394 -22.23 36.83 19.24
CA GLY A 394 -21.55 37.15 20.51
C GLY A 394 -22.47 37.72 21.61
N THR A 395 -23.59 38.36 21.26
CA THR A 395 -24.51 38.97 22.25
C THR A 395 -25.87 38.25 22.34
N PRO A 396 -26.57 38.28 23.50
CA PRO A 396 -27.86 37.61 23.64
C PRO A 396 -28.90 38.04 22.60
N ALA A 397 -29.07 39.34 22.39
CA ALA A 397 -30.05 39.86 21.42
C ALA A 397 -29.76 39.39 19.98
N MET A 398 -28.50 39.31 19.58
CA MET A 398 -28.13 38.82 18.25
C MET A 398 -28.23 37.28 18.13
N ARG A 399 -28.06 36.54 19.24
CA ARG A 399 -28.38 35.11 19.29
C ARG A 399 -29.86 34.84 19.08
N ASP A 400 -30.73 35.61 19.71
CA ASP A 400 -32.18 35.51 19.54
C ASP A 400 -32.60 35.84 18.10
N VAL A 401 -32.00 36.85 17.49
CA VAL A 401 -32.17 37.19 16.06
C VAL A 401 -31.72 36.04 15.15
N GLN A 402 -30.56 35.42 15.41
CA GLN A 402 -30.09 34.28 14.62
C GLN A 402 -31.00 33.05 14.78
N GLN A 403 -31.47 32.76 16.00
CA GLN A 403 -32.43 31.68 16.24
C GLN A 403 -33.79 31.96 15.58
N LYS A 404 -34.26 33.21 15.59
CA LYS A 404 -35.45 33.63 14.83
C LYS A 404 -35.25 33.33 13.34
N LEU A 405 -34.17 33.83 12.75
CA LEU A 405 -33.85 33.62 11.33
C LEU A 405 -33.79 32.13 10.96
N ALA A 406 -33.09 31.32 11.76
CA ALA A 406 -33.03 29.87 11.57
C ALA A 406 -34.43 29.23 11.59
N ARG A 407 -35.26 29.60 12.57
CA ARG A 407 -36.63 29.08 12.74
C ARG A 407 -37.56 29.48 11.59
N ASP A 408 -37.47 30.73 11.15
CA ASP A 408 -38.29 31.26 10.06
C ASP A 408 -37.91 30.65 8.71
N LEU A 409 -36.61 30.59 8.37
CA LEU A 409 -36.15 29.95 7.13
C LEU A 409 -36.48 28.46 7.09
N ARG A 410 -36.36 27.73 8.21
CA ARG A 410 -36.69 26.29 8.29
C ARG A 410 -38.19 26.00 8.29
N ARG A 411 -39.02 26.93 8.77
CA ARG A 411 -40.49 26.84 8.62
C ARG A 411 -40.91 27.07 7.16
N ASP A 412 -40.38 28.12 6.54
CA ASP A 412 -40.87 28.59 5.25
C ASP A 412 -40.23 27.87 4.05
N PHE A 413 -39.05 27.26 4.24
CA PHE A 413 -38.35 26.46 3.23
C PHE A 413 -37.99 25.05 3.75
N PRO A 414 -38.98 24.21 4.08
CA PRO A 414 -38.73 22.83 4.51
C PRO A 414 -37.96 22.06 3.42
N GLY A 415 -36.94 21.31 3.83
CA GLY A 415 -36.04 20.58 2.91
C GLY A 415 -34.89 21.41 2.33
N ARG A 416 -34.72 22.69 2.70
CA ARG A 416 -33.51 23.46 2.38
C ARG A 416 -32.50 23.39 3.53
N LEU A 417 -31.24 23.15 3.18
CA LEU A 417 -30.15 23.06 4.14
C LEU A 417 -29.65 24.46 4.48
N VAL A 418 -29.72 24.85 5.76
CA VAL A 418 -29.27 26.17 6.23
C VAL A 418 -28.11 25.98 7.19
N MET A 419 -27.00 26.64 6.89
CA MET A 419 -25.78 26.66 7.70
C MET A 419 -25.39 28.08 8.05
N PHE A 420 -24.90 28.26 9.27
CA PHE A 420 -24.28 29.50 9.72
C PHE A 420 -22.77 29.29 9.89
N SER A 421 -21.98 30.26 9.41
CA SER A 421 -20.60 30.41 9.82
C SER A 421 -20.49 31.62 10.76
N THR A 422 -20.34 31.35 12.06
CA THR A 422 -20.25 32.38 13.10
C THR A 422 -19.65 31.82 14.39
N LEU A 423 -19.07 32.69 15.21
CA LEU A 423 -18.61 32.36 16.55
C LEU A 423 -19.82 32.22 17.49
N ALA A 424 -20.17 30.98 17.82
CA ALA A 424 -21.27 30.61 18.70
C ALA A 424 -20.78 29.82 19.92
N ASP A 425 -21.44 30.00 21.06
CA ASP A 425 -21.25 29.13 22.23
C ASP A 425 -22.05 27.82 22.09
N ALA A 426 -21.73 26.84 22.94
CA ALA A 426 -22.35 25.51 22.88
C ALA A 426 -23.87 25.51 23.23
N ALA A 427 -24.43 26.56 23.84
CA ALA A 427 -25.88 26.68 24.02
C ALA A 427 -26.53 27.20 22.73
N GLN A 428 -25.94 28.20 22.09
CA GLN A 428 -26.39 28.73 20.80
C GLN A 428 -26.30 27.69 19.68
N GLN A 429 -25.20 26.92 19.60
CA GLN A 429 -25.05 25.85 18.62
C GLN A 429 -26.20 24.84 18.72
N ARG A 430 -26.45 24.29 19.92
CA ARG A 430 -27.55 23.33 20.14
C ARG A 430 -28.93 23.92 19.90
N ALA A 431 -29.13 25.22 20.13
CA ALA A 431 -30.39 25.90 19.81
C ALA A 431 -30.64 26.03 18.30
N LEU A 432 -29.58 26.15 17.48
CA LEU A 432 -29.67 26.14 16.02
C LEU A 432 -29.84 24.71 15.47
N GLU A 433 -29.12 23.74 16.05
CA GLU A 433 -29.22 22.32 15.69
C GLU A 433 -30.63 21.76 15.98
N ALA A 434 -31.27 22.18 17.07
CA ALA A 434 -32.66 21.86 17.38
C ALA A 434 -33.69 22.40 16.37
N LEU A 435 -33.29 23.33 15.49
CA LEU A 435 -34.09 23.84 14.36
C LEU A 435 -33.72 23.15 13.02
N GLY A 436 -32.74 22.25 13.03
CA GLY A 436 -32.20 21.60 11.84
C GLY A 436 -31.20 22.46 11.06
N CYS A 437 -30.57 23.45 11.70
CA CYS A 437 -29.48 24.26 11.12
C CYS A 437 -28.14 23.94 11.78
N LEU A 438 -27.05 23.88 11.00
CA LEU A 438 -25.70 23.75 11.59
C LEU A 438 -25.02 25.12 11.79
N CYS A 439 -24.04 25.14 12.70
CA CYS A 439 -23.20 26.29 12.99
C CYS A 439 -21.73 25.88 13.00
N PHE A 440 -20.88 26.61 12.26
CA PHE A 440 -19.44 26.38 12.18
C PHE A 440 -18.67 27.67 12.54
N PRO A 441 -17.53 27.60 13.23
CA PRO A 441 -16.69 28.79 13.46
C PRO A 441 -15.91 29.22 12.20
N ASP A 442 -15.75 28.31 11.24
CA ASP A 442 -14.97 28.44 10.01
C ASP A 442 -15.85 28.05 8.81
N PRO A 443 -15.97 28.89 7.76
CA PRO A 443 -16.79 28.56 6.60
C PRO A 443 -16.20 27.46 5.70
N ALA A 444 -14.88 27.25 5.69
CA ALA A 444 -14.24 26.23 4.85
C ALA A 444 -14.71 24.82 5.24
N ARG A 445 -14.83 24.55 6.55
CA ARG A 445 -15.46 23.34 7.08
C ARG A 445 -16.92 23.18 6.65
N ALA A 446 -17.72 24.25 6.68
CA ALA A 446 -19.11 24.21 6.22
C ALA A 446 -19.19 23.85 4.73
N ILE A 447 -18.30 24.41 3.91
CA ILE A 447 -18.18 24.13 2.47
C ILE A 447 -17.80 22.67 2.20
N ARG A 448 -16.86 22.09 2.97
CA ARG A 448 -16.55 20.65 2.88
C ARG A 448 -17.76 19.76 3.18
N VAL A 449 -18.59 20.13 4.15
CA VAL A 449 -19.84 19.41 4.43
C VAL A 449 -20.84 19.57 3.28
N LEU A 450 -21.00 20.79 2.74
CA LEU A 450 -21.87 21.06 1.58
C LEU A 450 -21.48 20.24 0.35
N ALA A 451 -20.18 20.06 0.10
CA ALA A 451 -19.68 19.20 -0.98
C ALA A 451 -20.11 17.73 -0.82
N ALA A 452 -20.00 17.20 0.40
CA ALA A 452 -20.50 15.87 0.72
C ALA A 452 -22.03 15.76 0.58
N MET A 453 -22.78 16.81 0.99
CA MET A 453 -24.24 16.84 0.84
C MET A 453 -24.67 16.87 -0.63
N GLY A 454 -23.98 17.65 -1.46
CA GLY A 454 -24.19 17.70 -2.91
C GLY A 454 -23.87 16.37 -3.60
N PHE A 455 -22.77 15.73 -3.21
CA PHE A 455 -22.41 14.38 -3.67
C PHE A 455 -23.49 13.36 -3.31
N PHE A 456 -23.92 13.28 -2.05
CA PHE A 456 -24.95 12.31 -1.64
C PHE A 456 -26.29 12.59 -2.33
N HIS A 457 -26.70 13.85 -2.47
CA HIS A 457 -27.89 14.21 -3.27
C HIS A 457 -27.77 13.68 -4.71
N ALA A 458 -26.67 13.96 -5.39
CA ALA A 458 -26.44 13.50 -6.76
C ALA A 458 -26.45 11.97 -6.88
N GLN A 459 -25.81 11.26 -5.94
CA GLN A 459 -25.72 9.79 -5.93
C GLN A 459 -27.09 9.10 -5.70
N LEU A 460 -28.04 9.77 -5.04
CA LEU A 460 -29.43 9.29 -4.93
C LEU A 460 -30.27 9.56 -6.19
N GLN A 461 -29.94 10.60 -6.98
CA GLN A 461 -30.59 10.85 -8.28
C GLN A 461 -30.02 9.97 -9.41
N ARG A 462 -28.83 9.38 -9.23
CA ARG A 462 -28.26 8.42 -10.20
C ARG A 462 -29.05 7.11 -10.17
N PRO A 463 -29.55 6.61 -11.32
CA PRO A 463 -30.25 5.32 -11.37
C PRO A 463 -29.34 4.20 -10.88
N ALA A 464 -29.94 3.11 -10.39
CA ALA A 464 -29.18 1.89 -10.12
C ALA A 464 -28.55 1.39 -11.44
N PRO A 465 -27.24 1.07 -11.48
CA PRO A 465 -26.61 0.56 -12.70
C PRO A 465 -27.29 -0.74 -13.09
N ALA A 466 -27.70 -0.84 -14.36
CA ALA A 466 -28.35 -2.04 -14.87
C ALA A 466 -27.40 -3.25 -14.70
N PRO A 467 -27.90 -4.42 -14.26
CA PRO A 467 -27.06 -5.61 -14.10
C PRO A 467 -26.58 -6.06 -15.50
N SER A 468 -25.35 -5.66 -15.83
CA SER A 468 -24.70 -6.12 -17.06
C SER A 468 -24.54 -7.64 -17.00
N PRO A 469 -24.90 -8.38 -18.07
CA PRO A 469 -24.66 -9.81 -18.12
C PRO A 469 -23.17 -10.07 -17.95
N VAL A 470 -22.82 -11.08 -17.14
CA VAL A 470 -21.43 -11.51 -16.97
C VAL A 470 -20.90 -11.92 -18.35
N PRO A 471 -19.80 -11.32 -18.85
CA PRO A 471 -19.24 -11.70 -20.14
C PRO A 471 -18.87 -13.18 -20.21
N SER A 472 -18.92 -13.75 -21.41
CA SER A 472 -18.40 -15.11 -21.64
C SER A 472 -16.91 -15.15 -21.29
N ALA A 473 -16.48 -16.15 -20.54
CA ALA A 473 -15.09 -16.26 -20.11
C ALA A 473 -14.15 -16.46 -21.32
N ILE A 474 -13.07 -15.69 -21.37
CA ILE A 474 -12.01 -15.82 -22.38
C ILE A 474 -10.83 -16.54 -21.74
N ALA A 475 -10.40 -17.65 -22.33
CA ALA A 475 -9.22 -18.38 -21.90
C ALA A 475 -7.96 -17.68 -22.44
N LEU A 476 -7.15 -17.12 -21.55
CA LEU A 476 -5.84 -16.54 -21.89
C LEU A 476 -4.73 -17.57 -21.61
N ARG A 477 -3.77 -17.72 -22.54
CA ARG A 477 -2.48 -18.37 -22.25
C ARG A 477 -1.76 -17.55 -21.16
N PRO A 478 -1.11 -18.18 -20.17
CA PRO A 478 -0.29 -17.47 -19.18
C PRO A 478 0.92 -16.76 -19.78
N GLY A 479 1.47 -15.79 -19.05
CA GLY A 479 2.68 -15.04 -19.41
C GLY A 479 2.41 -13.75 -20.21
N PRO A 480 3.47 -13.09 -20.71
CA PRO A 480 3.36 -11.92 -21.56
C PRO A 480 2.95 -12.30 -22.99
N TYR A 481 2.21 -11.41 -23.65
CA TYR A 481 1.83 -11.52 -25.05
C TYR A 481 2.73 -10.65 -25.92
N ASN A 482 3.04 -11.08 -27.14
CA ASN A 482 3.60 -10.16 -28.13
C ASN A 482 2.49 -9.19 -28.62
N GLU A 483 2.89 -8.03 -29.14
CA GLU A 483 1.94 -6.98 -29.53
C GLU A 483 0.91 -7.47 -30.57
N ALA A 484 1.27 -8.40 -31.46
CA ALA A 484 0.35 -8.89 -32.48
C ALA A 484 -0.73 -9.80 -31.92
N GLU A 485 -0.39 -10.74 -31.03
CA GLU A 485 -1.36 -11.56 -30.30
C GLU A 485 -2.28 -10.69 -29.43
N ALA A 486 -1.71 -9.70 -28.74
CA ALA A 486 -2.46 -8.76 -27.90
C ALA A 486 -3.46 -7.96 -28.75
N MET A 487 -3.02 -7.35 -29.85
CA MET A 487 -3.89 -6.60 -30.78
C MET A 487 -4.99 -7.47 -31.40
N GLU A 488 -4.71 -8.75 -31.67
CA GLU A 488 -5.72 -9.70 -32.17
C GLU A 488 -6.79 -10.00 -31.10
N LEU A 489 -6.39 -10.34 -29.87
CA LEU A 489 -7.34 -10.56 -28.76
C LEU A 489 -8.18 -9.33 -28.42
N LEU A 490 -7.58 -8.14 -28.49
CA LEU A 490 -8.27 -6.86 -28.29
C LEU A 490 -9.29 -6.60 -29.40
N ARG A 491 -8.90 -6.76 -30.68
CA ARG A 491 -9.76 -6.65 -31.85
C ARG A 491 -10.95 -7.59 -31.78
N ASP A 492 -10.72 -8.84 -31.44
CA ASP A 492 -11.76 -9.87 -31.37
C ASP A 492 -12.68 -9.66 -30.15
N SER A 493 -12.17 -8.99 -29.10
CA SER A 493 -12.97 -8.41 -28.01
C SER A 493 -13.67 -7.09 -28.38
N GLY A 494 -13.60 -6.68 -29.65
CA GLY A 494 -14.22 -5.48 -30.21
C GLY A 494 -13.49 -4.17 -29.91
N ILE A 495 -12.34 -4.18 -29.24
CA ILE A 495 -11.57 -2.97 -28.95
C ILE A 495 -10.88 -2.53 -30.24
N PRO A 496 -11.07 -1.28 -30.71
CA PRO A 496 -10.46 -0.84 -31.96
C PRO A 496 -8.93 -0.81 -31.89
N VAL A 497 -8.28 -1.44 -32.86
CA VAL A 497 -6.82 -1.47 -33.01
C VAL A 497 -6.42 -1.02 -34.41
N VAL A 498 -5.22 -0.46 -34.55
CA VAL A 498 -4.65 -0.15 -35.87
C VAL A 498 -4.45 -1.44 -36.71
N PRO A 499 -4.68 -1.45 -38.03
CA PRO A 499 -4.45 -2.64 -38.86
C PRO A 499 -2.96 -3.00 -38.92
N THR A 500 -2.57 -4.12 -38.31
CA THR A 500 -1.17 -4.59 -38.26
C THR A 500 -0.92 -5.78 -39.18
N ARG A 501 0.35 -6.00 -39.54
CA ARG A 501 0.84 -7.21 -40.22
C ARG A 501 2.17 -7.66 -39.62
N GLN A 502 2.27 -8.94 -39.26
CA GLN A 502 3.53 -9.55 -38.79
C GLN A 502 4.43 -9.86 -39.99
N ALA A 503 5.71 -9.52 -39.91
CA ALA A 503 6.70 -9.78 -40.94
C ALA A 503 7.93 -10.47 -40.33
N GLN A 504 8.17 -11.73 -40.71
CA GLN A 504 9.29 -12.53 -40.21
C GLN A 504 10.61 -12.27 -40.97
N SER A 505 10.55 -11.57 -42.11
CA SER A 505 11.73 -11.19 -42.88
C SER A 505 11.63 -9.77 -43.47
N ARG A 506 12.79 -9.27 -43.91
CA ARG A 506 12.94 -8.04 -44.69
C ARG A 506 12.04 -8.00 -45.92
N ALA A 507 11.83 -9.13 -46.59
CA ALA A 507 11.00 -9.21 -47.79
C ALA A 507 9.52 -9.03 -47.44
N ASP A 508 9.07 -9.68 -46.36
CA ASP A 508 7.70 -9.56 -45.85
C ASP A 508 7.44 -8.14 -45.35
N ALA A 509 8.39 -7.53 -44.64
CA ALA A 509 8.28 -6.17 -44.13
C ALA A 509 8.06 -5.14 -45.26
N ILE A 510 8.80 -5.27 -46.36
CA ILE A 510 8.63 -4.44 -47.56
C ILE A 510 7.29 -4.73 -48.26
N ALA A 511 6.90 -5.99 -48.39
CA ALA A 511 5.63 -6.38 -49.02
C ALA A 511 4.42 -5.90 -48.22
N HIS A 512 4.48 -5.99 -46.89
CA HIS A 512 3.42 -5.58 -45.97
C HIS A 512 3.33 -4.05 -45.86
N ALA A 513 4.45 -3.33 -45.86
CA ALA A 513 4.47 -1.88 -45.95
C ALA A 513 3.81 -1.37 -47.26
N ARG A 514 4.13 -1.99 -48.40
CA ARG A 514 3.48 -1.72 -49.70
C ARG A 514 1.97 -2.03 -49.68
N ALA A 515 1.55 -3.09 -48.99
CA ALA A 515 0.16 -3.52 -48.91
C ALA A 515 -0.70 -2.71 -47.92
N LEU A 516 -0.10 -2.09 -46.90
CA LEU A 516 -0.78 -1.18 -45.97
C LEU A 516 -0.82 0.27 -46.48
N GLY A 517 0.13 0.64 -47.35
CA GLY A 517 0.27 1.99 -47.89
C GLY A 517 1.14 2.87 -47.01
N PHE A 518 1.92 3.75 -47.65
CA PHE A 518 2.87 4.62 -46.96
C PHE A 518 2.24 5.96 -46.52
N PRO A 519 2.67 6.54 -45.39
CA PRO A 519 3.77 6.08 -44.55
C PRO A 519 3.34 5.06 -43.49
N VAL A 520 4.26 4.16 -43.13
CA VAL A 520 4.06 3.13 -42.09
C VAL A 520 4.96 3.35 -40.87
N ALA A 521 4.56 2.78 -39.74
CA ALA A 521 5.41 2.47 -38.61
C ALA A 521 5.85 0.99 -38.70
N MET A 522 7.03 0.70 -38.16
CA MET A 522 7.53 -0.65 -37.97
C MET A 522 8.07 -0.79 -36.55
N LYS A 523 7.72 -1.89 -35.89
CA LYS A 523 8.06 -2.19 -34.49
C LYS A 523 8.66 -3.58 -34.40
N VAL A 524 9.51 -3.86 -33.42
CA VAL A 524 9.88 -5.24 -33.08
C VAL A 524 8.66 -6.01 -32.57
N LEU A 525 8.56 -7.29 -32.94
CA LEU A 525 7.56 -8.20 -32.41
C LEU A 525 8.26 -9.23 -31.49
N SER A 526 7.93 -9.19 -30.21
CA SER A 526 8.44 -10.09 -29.17
C SER A 526 7.50 -10.06 -27.95
N ALA A 527 7.41 -11.17 -27.22
CA ALA A 527 6.72 -11.20 -25.91
C ALA A 527 7.63 -10.79 -24.75
N ASP A 528 8.96 -10.83 -24.94
CA ASP A 528 9.96 -10.49 -23.90
C ASP A 528 10.26 -8.99 -23.85
N ILE A 529 9.82 -8.22 -24.87
CA ILE A 529 10.13 -6.80 -25.04
C ILE A 529 8.85 -5.96 -24.95
N THR A 530 8.58 -5.42 -23.76
CA THR A 530 7.52 -4.42 -23.55
C THR A 530 7.97 -3.02 -23.98
N HIS A 531 9.09 -2.54 -23.44
CA HIS A 531 9.64 -1.19 -23.69
C HIS A 531 10.51 -1.12 -24.96
N LYS A 532 9.90 -1.44 -26.10
CA LYS A 532 10.54 -1.50 -27.43
C LYS A 532 11.11 -0.16 -27.93
N SER A 533 10.55 0.98 -27.55
CA SER A 533 10.96 2.30 -28.05
C SER A 533 12.37 2.68 -27.61
N ASP A 534 12.70 2.44 -26.34
CA ASP A 534 13.97 2.88 -25.72
C ASP A 534 15.19 2.12 -26.26
N MET A 535 14.96 0.90 -26.74
CA MET A 535 15.97 0.05 -27.40
C MET A 535 16.07 0.29 -28.92
N GLY A 536 15.41 1.31 -29.46
CA GLY A 536 15.38 1.59 -30.91
C GLY A 536 14.59 0.56 -31.72
N GLY A 537 13.78 -0.28 -31.07
CA GLY A 537 12.91 -1.28 -31.69
C GLY A 537 11.67 -0.72 -32.38
N VAL A 538 11.61 0.59 -32.63
CA VAL A 538 10.51 1.29 -33.31
C VAL A 538 11.06 2.29 -34.32
N VAL A 539 10.57 2.24 -35.56
CA VAL A 539 10.86 3.21 -36.62
C VAL A 539 9.53 3.73 -37.18
N LEU A 540 9.31 5.03 -37.05
CA LEU A 540 8.08 5.72 -37.47
C LEU A 540 8.27 6.44 -38.80
N ASN A 541 7.14 6.71 -39.48
CA ASN A 541 7.07 7.53 -40.70
C ASN A 541 8.03 7.05 -41.81
N ILE A 542 8.03 5.75 -42.07
CA ILE A 542 8.68 5.08 -43.21
C ILE A 542 7.87 5.38 -44.47
N ARG A 543 8.48 5.94 -45.51
CA ARG A 543 7.77 6.58 -46.64
C ARG A 543 7.75 5.76 -47.93
N ASP A 544 8.65 4.80 -48.06
CA ASP A 544 8.79 3.96 -49.25
C ASP A 544 9.36 2.57 -48.93
N ALA A 545 9.55 1.77 -49.99
CA ALA A 545 9.98 0.39 -49.90
C ALA A 545 11.45 0.20 -49.49
N ASP A 546 12.32 1.16 -49.81
CA ASP A 546 13.74 1.09 -49.49
C ASP A 546 13.97 1.57 -48.05
N GLU A 547 13.24 2.59 -47.62
CA GLU A 547 13.11 2.95 -46.20
C GLU A 547 12.53 1.80 -45.37
N ALA A 548 11.55 1.04 -45.88
CA ALA A 548 10.98 -0.11 -45.17
C ALA A 548 11.99 -1.25 -44.98
N GLY A 549 12.80 -1.53 -46.00
CA GLY A 549 13.91 -2.49 -45.88
C GLY A 549 14.96 -2.03 -44.87
N ALA A 550 15.39 -0.76 -44.95
CA ALA A 550 16.36 -0.18 -44.02
C ALA A 550 15.82 -0.06 -42.58
N ALA A 551 14.51 0.11 -42.39
CA ALA A 551 13.87 0.13 -41.08
C ALA A 551 13.86 -1.26 -40.43
N HIS A 552 13.50 -2.31 -41.18
CA HIS A 552 13.60 -3.70 -40.73
C HIS A 552 15.03 -4.01 -40.27
N ASP A 553 16.02 -3.75 -41.15
CA ASP A 553 17.42 -4.09 -40.88
C ASP A 553 17.96 -3.31 -39.66
N ARG A 554 17.50 -2.06 -39.46
CA ARG A 554 17.82 -1.26 -38.27
C ARG A 554 17.19 -1.80 -37.00
N ILE A 555 15.91 -2.17 -37.02
CA ILE A 555 15.18 -2.70 -35.84
C ILE A 555 15.81 -4.03 -35.40
N MET A 556 16.04 -4.95 -36.34
CA MET A 556 16.65 -6.25 -36.03
C MET A 556 18.09 -6.11 -35.52
N ALA A 557 18.87 -5.15 -36.04
CA ALA A 557 20.21 -4.87 -35.53
C ALA A 557 20.21 -4.18 -34.15
N ALA A 558 19.28 -3.24 -33.91
CA ALA A 558 19.17 -2.53 -32.64
C ALA A 558 18.72 -3.47 -31.51
N VAL A 559 17.66 -4.25 -31.74
CA VAL A 559 17.17 -5.24 -30.77
C VAL A 559 18.15 -6.40 -30.61
N GLY A 560 18.78 -6.86 -31.69
CA GLY A 560 19.81 -7.91 -31.62
C GLY A 560 21.04 -7.53 -30.80
N ALA A 561 21.28 -6.23 -30.56
CA ALA A 561 22.29 -5.74 -29.63
C ALA A 561 21.72 -5.43 -28.23
N ALA A 562 20.50 -4.88 -28.14
CA ALA A 562 19.93 -4.43 -26.87
C ALA A 562 19.25 -5.53 -26.04
N ALA A 563 18.75 -6.58 -26.69
CA ALA A 563 18.09 -7.72 -26.06
C ALA A 563 18.46 -9.04 -26.76
N PRO A 564 19.75 -9.43 -26.83
CA PRO A 564 20.22 -10.61 -27.57
C PRO A 564 19.68 -11.97 -27.07
N ALA A 565 19.02 -11.99 -25.90
CA ALA A 565 18.39 -13.18 -25.33
C ALA A 565 16.85 -13.22 -25.50
N ALA A 566 16.22 -12.18 -26.04
CA ALA A 566 14.78 -12.14 -26.28
C ALA A 566 14.39 -12.95 -27.53
N GLN A 567 13.27 -13.67 -27.46
CA GLN A 567 12.68 -14.27 -28.66
C GLN A 567 12.04 -13.15 -29.51
N VAL A 568 12.60 -12.90 -30.68
CA VAL A 568 12.07 -11.94 -31.66
C VAL A 568 11.34 -12.71 -32.77
N ASP A 569 10.02 -12.54 -32.83
CA ASP A 569 9.13 -13.17 -33.82
C ASP A 569 9.15 -12.42 -35.18
N GLY A 570 9.90 -11.31 -35.26
CA GLY A 570 10.08 -10.47 -36.44
C GLY A 570 9.76 -9.01 -36.16
N VAL A 571 9.08 -8.36 -37.11
CA VAL A 571 8.58 -6.98 -36.96
C VAL A 571 7.08 -6.87 -37.23
N LEU A 572 6.42 -5.97 -36.51
CA LEU A 572 5.03 -5.60 -36.72
C LEU A 572 4.98 -4.32 -37.57
N VAL A 573 4.28 -4.37 -38.70
CA VAL A 573 4.09 -3.23 -39.63
C VAL A 573 2.67 -2.69 -39.48
N ALA A 574 2.52 -1.38 -39.36
CA ALA A 574 1.23 -0.69 -39.20
C ALA A 574 1.20 0.65 -39.96
N PRO A 575 0.07 1.13 -40.48
CA PRO A 575 -0.03 2.47 -41.09
C PRO A 575 0.18 3.58 -40.05
N MET A 576 0.82 4.69 -40.44
CA MET A 576 0.91 5.88 -39.59
C MET A 576 -0.45 6.57 -39.48
N VAL A 577 -1.10 6.43 -38.33
CA VAL A 577 -2.23 7.28 -37.95
C VAL A 577 -1.76 8.72 -37.78
N ARG A 578 -2.54 9.70 -38.25
CA ARG A 578 -2.16 11.13 -38.28
C ARG A 578 -3.35 11.99 -37.85
N GLY A 579 -3.08 12.91 -36.93
CA GLY A 579 -4.13 13.70 -36.27
C GLY A 579 -4.84 12.92 -35.16
N GLY A 580 -5.71 13.61 -34.42
CA GLY A 580 -6.32 13.09 -33.20
C GLY A 580 -5.58 13.49 -31.92
N VAL A 581 -6.05 12.98 -30.79
CA VAL A 581 -5.50 13.20 -29.45
C VAL A 581 -4.97 11.87 -28.90
N GLU A 582 -3.74 11.84 -28.40
CA GLU A 582 -3.17 10.67 -27.74
C GLU A 582 -3.70 10.54 -26.31
N CYS A 583 -4.14 9.34 -25.95
CA CYS A 583 -4.61 8.94 -24.63
C CYS A 583 -3.87 7.66 -24.18
N ILE A 584 -3.99 7.34 -22.89
CA ILE A 584 -3.68 6.01 -22.34
C ILE A 584 -4.98 5.35 -21.88
N LEU A 585 -5.15 4.07 -22.19
CA LEU A 585 -6.29 3.27 -21.74
C LEU A 585 -5.79 1.89 -21.29
N GLY A 586 -6.13 1.46 -20.07
CA GLY A 586 -5.67 0.18 -19.55
C GLY A 586 -6.56 -0.38 -18.44
N VAL A 587 -6.22 -1.58 -17.97
CA VAL A 587 -6.82 -2.22 -16.80
C VAL A 587 -5.72 -2.92 -16.01
N ARG A 588 -5.74 -2.81 -14.68
CA ARG A 588 -4.89 -3.57 -13.76
C ARG A 588 -5.77 -4.31 -12.75
N ARG A 589 -5.39 -5.53 -12.37
CA ARG A 589 -6.05 -6.29 -11.32
C ARG A 589 -5.54 -5.88 -9.93
N ASP A 590 -6.41 -5.31 -9.10
CA ASP A 590 -6.16 -5.24 -7.65
C ASP A 590 -6.55 -6.59 -7.01
N PRO A 591 -5.73 -7.18 -6.12
CA PRO A 591 -6.01 -8.49 -5.52
C PRO A 591 -7.28 -8.57 -4.66
N ALA A 592 -7.73 -7.46 -4.09
CA ALA A 592 -8.92 -7.39 -3.23
C ALA A 592 -10.13 -6.78 -3.94
N LEU A 593 -9.91 -5.82 -4.85
CA LEU A 593 -10.97 -5.06 -5.52
C LEU A 593 -11.31 -5.56 -6.94
N GLY A 594 -10.45 -6.38 -7.56
CA GLY A 594 -10.64 -6.90 -8.91
C GLY A 594 -10.13 -5.97 -10.01
N PRO A 595 -10.66 -6.05 -11.25
CA PRO A 595 -10.16 -5.24 -12.36
C PRO A 595 -10.49 -3.74 -12.20
N VAL A 596 -9.45 -2.91 -12.22
CA VAL A 596 -9.50 -1.44 -12.15
C VAL A 596 -9.08 -0.88 -13.50
N VAL A 597 -10.02 -0.25 -14.20
CA VAL A 597 -9.81 0.46 -15.46
C VAL A 597 -9.14 1.81 -15.18
N MET A 598 -8.13 2.13 -15.98
CA MET A 598 -7.39 3.40 -15.99
C MET A 598 -7.60 4.10 -17.34
N PHE A 599 -7.87 5.41 -17.31
CA PHE A 599 -7.89 6.26 -18.50
C PHE A 599 -7.19 7.59 -18.23
N GLY A 600 -6.39 8.09 -19.16
CA GLY A 600 -5.65 9.35 -19.00
C GLY A 600 -5.18 9.97 -20.31
N SER A 601 -4.50 11.13 -20.19
CA SER A 601 -3.74 11.72 -21.30
C SER A 601 -2.65 10.76 -21.80
N GLY A 602 -2.29 10.82 -23.08
CA GLY A 602 -1.27 9.96 -23.68
C GLY A 602 0.10 10.62 -23.84
N GLY A 603 1.11 9.79 -24.11
CA GLY A 603 2.50 10.21 -24.28
C GLY A 603 3.09 10.88 -23.03
N VAL A 604 4.15 11.66 -23.22
CA VAL A 604 4.96 12.29 -22.15
C VAL A 604 4.14 13.14 -21.15
N ASN A 605 2.94 13.57 -21.53
CA ASN A 605 2.05 14.32 -20.64
C ASN A 605 1.58 13.50 -19.42
N VAL A 606 1.43 12.18 -19.55
CA VAL A 606 0.92 11.35 -18.44
C VAL A 606 1.92 11.27 -17.30
N GLU A 607 3.20 11.04 -17.64
CA GLU A 607 4.33 10.95 -16.71
C GLU A 607 4.58 12.27 -15.99
N LEU A 608 4.41 13.40 -16.70
CA LEU A 608 4.68 14.73 -16.19
C LEU A 608 3.53 15.32 -15.34
N LEU A 609 2.27 15.00 -15.65
CA LEU A 609 1.08 15.66 -15.08
C LEU A 609 0.25 14.77 -14.13
N GLY A 610 0.41 13.45 -14.21
CA GLY A 610 -0.44 12.50 -13.50
C GLY A 610 -1.92 12.64 -13.84
N ASP A 611 -2.25 13.02 -15.08
CA ASP A 611 -3.62 13.28 -15.54
C ASP A 611 -4.31 11.96 -15.94
N VAL A 612 -4.72 11.21 -14.91
CA VAL A 612 -5.32 9.87 -14.99
C VAL A 612 -6.56 9.75 -14.11
N THR A 613 -7.47 8.86 -14.49
CA THR A 613 -8.72 8.54 -13.81
C THR A 613 -8.89 7.03 -13.68
N PHE A 614 -9.57 6.60 -12.62
CA PHE A 614 -9.77 5.18 -12.30
C PHE A 614 -11.25 4.85 -12.07
N ARG A 615 -11.65 3.63 -12.45
CA ARG A 615 -12.97 3.02 -12.20
C ARG A 615 -12.83 1.50 -12.07
N LEU A 616 -13.57 0.87 -11.17
CA LEU A 616 -13.69 -0.59 -11.10
C LEU A 616 -14.61 -1.10 -12.22
N ALA A 617 -14.33 -2.30 -12.72
CA ALA A 617 -15.17 -2.96 -13.72
C ALA A 617 -16.47 -3.58 -13.11
N PRO A 618 -17.59 -3.62 -13.86
CA PRO A 618 -17.78 -3.05 -15.20
C PRO A 618 -17.94 -1.52 -15.18
N VAL A 619 -17.39 -0.86 -16.21
CA VAL A 619 -17.62 0.56 -16.51
C VAL A 619 -18.73 0.67 -17.56
N ASP A 620 -19.65 1.61 -17.35
CA ASP A 620 -20.73 1.95 -18.30
C ASP A 620 -20.43 3.24 -19.10
N HIS A 621 -21.22 3.55 -20.13
CA HIS A 621 -20.99 4.73 -20.98
C HIS A 621 -21.09 6.08 -20.24
N GLN A 622 -21.88 6.18 -19.15
CA GLN A 622 -21.92 7.41 -18.36
C GLN A 622 -20.63 7.53 -17.54
N GLN A 623 -20.22 6.45 -16.88
CA GLN A 623 -18.97 6.40 -16.12
C GLN A 623 -17.75 6.67 -17.01
N ALA A 624 -17.74 6.16 -18.24
CA ALA A 624 -16.71 6.43 -19.24
C ALA A 624 -16.66 7.91 -19.64
N ARG A 625 -17.81 8.54 -19.92
CA ARG A 625 -17.87 10.01 -20.17
C ARG A 625 -17.43 10.83 -18.95
N GLU A 626 -17.71 10.37 -17.74
CA GLU A 626 -17.22 11.00 -16.50
C GLU A 626 -15.69 10.89 -16.39
N MET A 627 -15.09 9.72 -16.63
CA MET A 627 -13.62 9.57 -16.72
C MET A 627 -13.00 10.52 -17.76
N ILE A 628 -13.61 10.64 -18.93
CA ILE A 628 -13.14 11.54 -20.00
C ILE A 628 -13.27 13.02 -19.60
N GLY A 629 -14.35 13.39 -18.90
CA GLY A 629 -14.59 14.75 -18.42
C GLY A 629 -13.77 15.16 -17.19
N GLU A 630 -13.20 14.20 -16.46
CA GLU A 630 -12.36 14.40 -15.26
C GLU A 630 -10.91 14.79 -15.56
N LEU A 631 -10.42 14.56 -16.79
CA LEU A 631 -9.06 14.94 -17.16
C LEU A 631 -8.88 16.46 -17.22
N LYS A 632 -7.77 16.96 -16.66
CA LYS A 632 -7.33 18.36 -16.85
C LYS A 632 -7.10 18.66 -18.34
N THR A 633 -6.70 17.65 -19.11
CA THR A 633 -6.50 17.67 -20.55
C THR A 633 -7.78 17.46 -21.38
N ALA A 634 -8.95 17.22 -20.77
CA ALA A 634 -10.23 17.05 -21.48
C ALA A 634 -10.58 18.15 -22.50
N PRO A 635 -10.17 19.45 -22.34
CA PRO A 635 -10.36 20.45 -23.38
C PRO A 635 -9.68 20.14 -24.73
N LEU A 636 -8.62 19.31 -24.76
CA LEU A 636 -7.99 18.87 -26.02
C LEU A 636 -8.97 18.07 -26.88
N LEU A 637 -9.73 17.16 -26.26
CA LEU A 637 -10.76 16.34 -26.92
C LEU A 637 -11.97 17.17 -27.41
N ARG A 638 -12.10 18.42 -26.94
CA ARG A 638 -13.21 19.34 -27.29
C ARG A 638 -12.84 20.40 -28.35
N GLY A 639 -11.67 20.29 -29.00
CA GLY A 639 -11.24 21.18 -30.08
C GLY A 639 -10.39 22.37 -29.63
N PHE A 640 -9.34 22.13 -28.84
CA PHE A 640 -8.46 23.18 -28.34
C PHE A 640 -7.72 23.93 -29.47
N ARG A 641 -7.62 25.27 -29.36
CA ARG A 641 -6.92 26.17 -30.32
C ARG A 641 -7.31 25.99 -31.80
N GLY A 642 -8.55 25.56 -32.08
CA GLY A 642 -9.04 25.39 -33.45
C GLY A 642 -8.70 24.03 -34.08
N ALA A 643 -8.17 23.07 -33.31
CA ALA A 643 -8.25 21.67 -33.67
C ALA A 643 -9.73 21.23 -33.73
N PRO A 644 -10.09 20.22 -34.55
CA PRO A 644 -11.44 19.65 -34.53
C PRO A 644 -11.72 18.93 -33.20
N PRO A 645 -12.99 18.83 -32.76
CA PRO A 645 -13.38 17.92 -31.67
C PRO A 645 -13.01 16.47 -31.99
N ALA A 646 -12.70 15.70 -30.95
CA ALA A 646 -12.35 14.29 -31.05
C ALA A 646 -13.57 13.38 -30.81
N ASP A 647 -13.50 12.13 -31.27
CA ASP A 647 -14.57 11.13 -31.14
C ASP A 647 -14.67 10.56 -29.71
N VAL A 648 -15.25 11.39 -28.82
CA VAL A 648 -15.47 11.09 -27.40
C VAL A 648 -16.38 9.87 -27.20
N GLU A 649 -17.31 9.59 -28.13
CA GLU A 649 -18.22 8.44 -28.04
C GLU A 649 -17.52 7.13 -28.40
N ALA A 650 -16.68 7.11 -29.44
CA ALA A 650 -15.84 5.95 -29.75
C ALA A 650 -14.83 5.66 -28.63
N LEU A 651 -14.26 6.71 -28.02
CA LEU A 651 -13.43 6.57 -26.82
C LEU A 651 -14.21 6.00 -25.63
N ALA A 652 -15.43 6.50 -25.37
CA ALA A 652 -16.25 6.01 -24.27
C ALA A 652 -16.63 4.53 -24.45
N GLU A 653 -16.95 4.10 -25.67
CA GLU A 653 -17.18 2.68 -25.98
C GLU A 653 -15.90 1.84 -25.86
N ALA A 654 -14.73 2.36 -26.21
CA ALA A 654 -13.46 1.64 -25.98
C ALA A 654 -13.18 1.39 -24.50
N ILE A 655 -13.46 2.37 -23.62
CA ILE A 655 -13.38 2.22 -22.15
C ILE A 655 -14.36 1.14 -21.66
N VAL A 656 -15.59 1.11 -22.18
CA VAL A 656 -16.58 0.08 -21.85
C VAL A 656 -16.13 -1.31 -22.33
N ARG A 657 -15.54 -1.41 -23.54
CA ARG A 657 -15.07 -2.69 -24.12
C ARG A 657 -13.84 -3.25 -23.37
N ILE A 658 -12.84 -2.45 -23.03
CA ILE A 658 -11.69 -2.93 -22.24
C ILE A 658 -12.10 -3.35 -20.82
N SER A 659 -13.08 -2.67 -20.23
CA SER A 659 -13.68 -3.07 -18.95
C SER A 659 -14.38 -4.44 -19.03
N ARG A 660 -15.12 -4.69 -20.13
CA ARG A 660 -15.74 -6.00 -20.39
C ARG A 660 -14.69 -7.09 -20.65
N PHE A 661 -13.67 -6.84 -21.48
CA PHE A 661 -12.55 -7.76 -21.73
C PHE A 661 -11.88 -8.22 -20.43
N ALA A 662 -11.61 -7.30 -19.52
CA ALA A 662 -10.98 -7.64 -18.23
C ALA A 662 -11.87 -8.49 -17.32
N LEU A 663 -13.20 -8.37 -17.42
CA LEU A 663 -14.13 -9.26 -16.74
C LEU A 663 -14.21 -10.63 -17.43
N SER A 664 -14.17 -10.68 -18.76
CA SER A 664 -14.12 -11.92 -19.55
C SER A 664 -12.87 -12.75 -19.25
N ALA A 665 -11.69 -12.12 -19.19
CA ALA A 665 -10.43 -12.77 -18.86
C ALA A 665 -10.39 -13.29 -17.40
N GLY A 666 -11.16 -12.66 -16.51
CA GLY A 666 -11.38 -13.16 -15.17
C GLY A 666 -10.07 -13.21 -14.35
N GLY A 667 -9.68 -14.41 -13.91
CA GLY A 667 -8.58 -14.60 -12.94
C GLY A 667 -7.16 -14.56 -13.49
N THR A 668 -6.96 -14.58 -14.81
CA THR A 668 -5.63 -14.63 -15.46
C THR A 668 -5.07 -13.27 -15.85
N LEU A 669 -5.90 -12.24 -16.00
CA LEU A 669 -5.43 -10.91 -16.39
C LEU A 669 -4.78 -10.20 -15.20
N ASP A 670 -3.48 -9.90 -15.33
CA ASP A 670 -2.77 -9.03 -14.38
C ASP A 670 -2.91 -7.57 -14.82
N SER A 671 -2.54 -7.28 -16.08
CA SER A 671 -2.76 -5.97 -16.69
C SER A 671 -2.87 -6.01 -18.22
N VAL A 672 -3.52 -4.98 -18.75
CA VAL A 672 -3.52 -4.62 -20.18
C VAL A 672 -3.37 -3.11 -20.30
N GLU A 673 -2.52 -2.64 -21.21
CA GLU A 673 -2.27 -1.22 -21.46
C GLU A 673 -2.23 -0.93 -22.97
N LEU A 674 -2.93 0.13 -23.38
CA LEU A 674 -3.00 0.64 -24.75
C LEU A 674 -2.39 2.05 -24.75
N ASN A 675 -1.14 2.17 -25.23
CA ASN A 675 -0.33 3.37 -25.05
C ASN A 675 0.66 3.59 -26.23
N PRO A 676 0.37 4.47 -27.20
CA PRO A 676 -0.77 5.38 -27.26
C PRO A 676 -2.07 4.73 -27.78
N PHE A 677 -3.19 5.18 -27.23
CA PHE A 677 -4.54 5.00 -27.76
C PHE A 677 -5.00 6.33 -28.35
N VAL A 678 -5.20 6.41 -29.67
CA VAL A 678 -5.46 7.69 -30.37
C VAL A 678 -6.94 7.87 -30.69
N VAL A 679 -7.47 9.03 -30.31
CA VAL A 679 -8.85 9.44 -30.57
C VAL A 679 -8.85 10.38 -31.77
N LEU A 680 -9.45 9.96 -32.90
CA LEU A 680 -9.50 10.74 -34.13
C LEU A 680 -10.58 11.84 -34.05
N PRO A 681 -10.68 12.74 -35.04
CA PRO A 681 -11.77 13.71 -35.10
C PRO A 681 -13.15 13.05 -35.08
N GLU A 682 -14.16 13.77 -34.58
CA GLU A 682 -15.54 13.30 -34.44
C GLU A 682 -16.07 12.53 -35.68
N GLY A 683 -16.58 11.32 -35.47
CA GLY A 683 -17.08 10.43 -36.52
C GLY A 683 -16.01 9.56 -37.21
N GLN A 684 -14.74 9.69 -36.83
CA GLN A 684 -13.63 8.87 -37.35
C GLN A 684 -13.16 7.80 -36.35
N GLY A 685 -13.71 7.76 -35.14
CA GLY A 685 -13.43 6.74 -34.14
C GLY A 685 -12.17 6.96 -33.30
N ALA A 686 -11.70 5.89 -32.67
CA ALA A 686 -10.46 5.83 -31.90
C ALA A 686 -9.77 4.48 -32.15
N LEU A 687 -8.45 4.39 -31.94
CA LEU A 687 -7.62 3.22 -32.26
C LEU A 687 -6.49 3.04 -31.24
N ALA A 688 -6.30 1.81 -30.74
CA ALA A 688 -5.05 1.42 -30.10
C ALA A 688 -3.93 1.36 -31.15
N LEU A 689 -2.85 2.12 -30.93
CA LEU A 689 -1.65 2.04 -31.77
C LEU A 689 -0.57 1.15 -31.17
N ASP A 690 -0.66 0.86 -29.87
CA ASP A 690 0.18 -0.09 -29.13
C ASP A 690 -0.67 -0.89 -28.13
N ALA A 691 -0.15 -2.05 -27.70
CA ALA A 691 -0.79 -2.93 -26.73
C ALA A 691 0.24 -3.78 -25.98
N VAL A 692 0.21 -3.71 -24.65
CA VAL A 692 0.90 -4.63 -23.74
C VAL A 692 -0.15 -5.41 -22.97
N LEU A 693 -0.05 -6.74 -22.96
CA LEU A 693 -0.97 -7.65 -22.26
C LEU A 693 -0.17 -8.63 -21.41
N LEU A 694 -0.35 -8.56 -20.09
CA LEU A 694 0.34 -9.38 -19.09
C LEU A 694 -0.67 -10.27 -18.35
N THR A 695 -0.36 -11.56 -18.26
CA THR A 695 -1.22 -12.54 -17.60
C THR A 695 -0.46 -13.42 -16.62
N SER A 696 -1.06 -13.61 -15.44
CA SER A 696 -0.64 -14.65 -14.52
C SER A 696 -1.22 -15.99 -14.97
N ALA A 697 -0.57 -17.08 -14.55
CA ALA A 697 -1.24 -18.37 -14.53
C ALA A 697 -2.44 -18.25 -13.58
N ALA A 698 -3.61 -18.77 -14.00
CA ALA A 698 -4.78 -18.82 -13.14
C ALA A 698 -4.42 -19.48 -11.79
N PRO A 699 -5.01 -19.04 -10.66
CA PRO A 699 -4.84 -19.73 -9.38
C PRO A 699 -5.51 -21.12 -9.44
N SER A 700 -4.74 -22.10 -9.90
CA SER A 700 -5.17 -23.47 -10.17
C SER A 700 -4.05 -24.46 -9.84
N ALA A 701 -4.43 -25.61 -9.26
CA ALA A 701 -3.55 -26.66 -8.72
C ALA A 701 -2.71 -26.23 -7.48
N PRO A 702 -2.27 -27.20 -6.64
CA PRO A 702 -1.37 -26.89 -5.52
C PRO A 702 -0.03 -26.31 -6.01
N PRO A 703 0.62 -25.46 -5.19
CA PRO A 703 1.83 -24.75 -5.56
C PRO A 703 3.02 -25.70 -5.78
N SER A 704 3.75 -25.46 -6.87
CA SER A 704 4.77 -26.40 -7.35
C SER A 704 6.05 -26.42 -6.50
N VAL A 705 6.83 -27.50 -6.61
CA VAL A 705 8.10 -27.68 -5.89
C VAL A 705 9.06 -26.50 -6.09
N ARG A 706 9.08 -25.87 -7.27
CA ARG A 706 9.83 -24.62 -7.53
C ARG A 706 9.37 -23.47 -6.62
N GLN A 707 8.07 -23.26 -6.45
CA GLN A 707 7.55 -22.23 -5.55
C GLN A 707 7.89 -22.53 -4.08
N ALA A 708 7.91 -23.81 -3.69
CA ALA A 708 8.34 -24.23 -2.35
C ALA A 708 9.83 -23.94 -2.08
N VAL A 709 10.71 -24.24 -3.04
CA VAL A 709 12.14 -23.88 -2.98
C VAL A 709 12.32 -22.36 -2.89
N ILE A 710 11.68 -21.58 -3.77
CA ILE A 710 11.75 -20.11 -3.75
C ILE A 710 11.26 -19.55 -2.40
N ALA A 711 10.21 -20.14 -1.81
CA ALA A 711 9.69 -19.71 -0.51
C ALA A 711 10.62 -20.01 0.67
N THR A 712 11.38 -21.11 0.63
CA THR A 712 12.19 -21.60 1.75
C THR A 712 13.69 -21.30 1.63
N LEU A 713 14.20 -21.02 0.42
CA LEU A 713 15.61 -20.73 0.16
C LEU A 713 16.24 -19.65 1.08
N PRO A 714 15.57 -18.52 1.42
CA PRO A 714 16.13 -17.53 2.34
C PRO A 714 16.52 -18.10 3.70
N LEU A 715 15.74 -19.05 4.22
CA LEU A 715 15.98 -19.68 5.52
C LEU A 715 17.15 -20.67 5.47
N PHE A 716 17.31 -21.40 4.37
CA PHE A 716 18.45 -22.29 4.15
C PHE A 716 19.76 -21.50 3.97
N GLU A 717 19.76 -20.44 3.15
CA GLU A 717 20.93 -19.58 2.98
C GLU A 717 21.33 -18.86 4.28
N MET A 718 20.38 -18.54 5.17
CA MET A 718 20.70 -18.03 6.52
C MET A 718 21.31 -19.09 7.44
N ALA A 719 20.90 -20.35 7.36
CA ALA A 719 21.58 -21.45 8.06
C ALA A 719 23.02 -21.63 7.56
N ARG A 720 23.23 -21.59 6.24
CA ARG A 720 24.56 -21.64 5.61
C ARG A 720 25.43 -20.45 6.02
N MET A 721 24.86 -19.24 6.04
CA MET A 721 25.55 -18.04 6.48
C MET A 721 25.99 -18.12 7.96
N ARG A 722 25.14 -18.69 8.82
CA ARG A 722 25.47 -18.99 10.22
C ARG A 722 26.61 -19.99 10.34
N ALA A 723 26.60 -21.08 9.58
CA ALA A 723 27.67 -22.08 9.56
C ALA A 723 29.02 -21.49 9.10
N ALA A 724 28.98 -20.57 8.13
CA ALA A 724 30.16 -19.95 7.51
C ALA A 724 30.80 -18.84 8.35
N ASN A 725 30.02 -17.90 8.90
CA ASN A 725 30.54 -16.65 9.49
C ASN A 725 30.62 -16.62 11.04
N THR A 726 30.03 -17.60 11.74
CA THR A 726 30.10 -17.71 13.21
C THR A 726 31.41 -18.36 13.66
N ALA A 727 31.97 -17.96 14.81
CA ALA A 727 33.25 -18.46 15.28
C ALA A 727 33.21 -19.94 15.70
N ARG A 728 34.10 -20.78 15.13
CA ARG A 728 34.35 -22.16 15.60
C ARG A 728 35.11 -22.22 16.92
N LYS A 729 35.95 -21.22 17.22
CA LYS A 729 36.84 -21.15 18.40
C LYS A 729 36.73 -19.78 19.09
N HIS A 730 36.57 -19.79 20.42
CA HIS A 730 36.70 -18.60 21.27
C HIS A 730 38.17 -18.47 21.73
N PRO A 731 38.77 -17.26 21.79
CA PRO A 731 40.19 -17.09 22.10
C PRO A 731 40.63 -17.75 23.41
N MET A 732 39.79 -17.68 24.46
CA MET A 732 40.09 -18.23 25.80
C MET A 732 39.43 -19.59 26.09
N LEU A 733 38.36 -19.95 25.40
CA LEU A 733 37.52 -21.12 25.75
C LEU A 733 37.62 -22.27 24.74
N GLY A 734 38.47 -22.16 23.73
CA GLY A 734 38.67 -23.22 22.75
C GLY A 734 37.50 -23.38 21.77
N PHE A 735 37.37 -24.57 21.19
CA PHE A 735 36.32 -24.88 20.21
C PHE A 735 34.94 -24.97 20.88
N ALA A 736 33.88 -24.65 20.14
CA ALA A 736 32.51 -24.71 20.68
C ALA A 736 32.01 -26.14 20.92
N GLY A 737 32.58 -27.11 20.20
CA GLY A 737 32.37 -28.54 20.37
C GLY A 737 33.69 -29.31 20.29
N ASP A 738 33.63 -30.63 20.34
CA ASP A 738 34.76 -31.49 20.71
C ASP A 738 35.90 -31.59 19.67
N SER A 739 35.72 -30.99 18.49
CA SER A 739 36.74 -30.93 17.44
C SER A 739 36.61 -29.67 16.56
N PRO A 740 37.66 -29.29 15.80
CA PRO A 740 37.58 -28.21 14.82
C PRO A 740 36.54 -28.47 13.71
N ALA A 741 36.21 -29.74 13.46
CA ALA A 741 35.26 -30.18 12.46
C ALA A 741 33.80 -30.12 12.94
N SER A 742 33.52 -30.10 14.24
CA SER A 742 32.17 -30.04 14.81
C SER A 742 31.30 -28.91 14.22
N ARG A 743 29.97 -29.11 14.13
CA ARG A 743 28.99 -28.08 13.74
C ARG A 743 28.77 -26.98 14.80
N MET A 744 29.21 -27.19 16.03
CA MET A 744 28.99 -26.21 17.10
C MET A 744 29.72 -24.89 16.80
N ARG A 745 29.08 -23.75 17.10
CA ARG A 745 29.66 -22.40 17.00
C ARG A 745 29.36 -21.58 18.24
N TRP A 746 30.24 -20.62 18.54
CA TRP A 746 30.07 -19.65 19.63
C TRP A 746 29.30 -18.42 19.15
N VAL A 747 28.06 -18.24 19.64
CA VAL A 747 27.15 -17.11 19.37
C VAL A 747 27.06 -16.15 20.56
N ASN A 748 26.35 -15.03 20.40
CA ASN A 748 26.27 -13.92 21.38
C ASN A 748 27.63 -13.26 21.67
N GLN A 749 28.43 -13.10 20.62
CA GLN A 749 29.69 -12.36 20.59
C GLN A 749 29.91 -11.75 19.19
N PHE A 750 30.78 -10.75 19.08
CA PHE A 750 31.19 -10.21 17.78
C PHE A 750 32.44 -10.91 17.21
N THR A 751 32.45 -11.08 15.89
CA THR A 751 33.63 -11.37 15.07
C THR A 751 33.93 -10.17 14.18
N HIS A 752 35.19 -9.76 14.09
CA HIS A 752 35.59 -8.51 13.44
C HIS A 752 36.51 -8.79 12.25
N THR A 753 36.16 -8.26 11.08
CA THR A 753 37.08 -8.27 9.93
C THR A 753 38.05 -7.10 10.11
N ARG A 754 39.36 -7.39 10.21
CA ARG A 754 40.42 -6.41 10.52
C ARG A 754 41.12 -5.82 9.28
N ARG A 755 40.75 -6.26 8.08
CA ARG A 755 41.20 -5.69 6.80
C ARG A 755 40.00 -5.52 5.86
N LEU A 756 40.14 -4.68 4.84
CA LEU A 756 39.18 -4.65 3.74
C LEU A 756 39.14 -6.01 3.03
N ARG A 757 37.97 -6.37 2.50
CA ARG A 757 37.73 -7.67 1.85
C ARG A 757 38.39 -7.74 0.47
N SER A 758 38.97 -8.89 0.15
CA SER A 758 39.67 -9.22 -1.09
C SER A 758 38.96 -10.42 -1.78
N PRO A 759 39.35 -10.79 -3.02
CA PRO A 759 38.85 -11.99 -3.71
C PRO A 759 39.10 -13.32 -2.98
N ASP A 760 39.95 -13.32 -1.94
CA ASP A 760 40.23 -14.47 -1.08
C ASP A 760 39.13 -14.71 -0.03
N ASP A 761 38.31 -13.69 0.25
CA ASP A 761 37.21 -13.75 1.22
C ASP A 761 35.94 -14.32 0.59
N LYS A 762 35.83 -15.65 0.58
CA LYS A 762 34.77 -16.38 -0.13
C LYS A 762 33.58 -16.80 0.73
N GLU A 763 33.55 -16.44 2.03
CA GLU A 763 32.44 -16.83 2.92
C GLU A 763 31.11 -16.11 2.64
N VAL A 764 31.16 -14.91 2.04
CA VAL A 764 29.99 -14.06 1.78
C VAL A 764 30.07 -13.52 0.37
N VAL A 765 28.96 -13.62 -0.37
CA VAL A 765 28.82 -13.06 -1.72
C VAL A 765 28.57 -11.55 -1.70
N THR A 766 28.99 -10.85 -2.75
CA THR A 766 28.84 -9.40 -2.92
C THR A 766 29.43 -8.53 -1.77
N PRO A 767 30.60 -8.86 -1.16
CA PRO A 767 31.14 -8.08 -0.04
C PRO A 767 31.63 -6.70 -0.50
N ASN A 768 31.38 -5.64 0.28
CA ASN A 768 31.89 -4.30 -0.01
C ASN A 768 33.37 -4.13 0.42
N ASN A 769 34.12 -3.31 -0.31
CA ASN A 769 35.56 -3.06 -0.13
C ASN A 769 35.85 -1.70 0.56
N ASP A 770 34.83 -1.08 1.17
CA ASP A 770 34.86 0.27 1.74
C ASP A 770 34.59 0.36 3.25
N THR A 771 34.20 -0.74 3.91
CA THR A 771 34.01 -0.80 5.37
C THR A 771 34.66 -2.02 5.99
N LEU A 772 35.13 -1.92 7.25
CA LEU A 772 35.36 -3.11 8.07
C LEU A 772 34.04 -3.67 8.60
N PHE A 773 33.89 -4.99 8.58
CA PHE A 773 32.71 -5.68 9.10
C PHE A 773 32.84 -6.03 10.60
N THR A 774 31.74 -5.89 11.31
CA THR A 774 31.56 -6.30 12.73
C THR A 774 30.31 -7.18 12.80
N ASN A 775 30.49 -8.49 12.96
CA ASN A 775 29.47 -9.50 12.69
C ASN A 775 29.10 -10.25 13.97
N ALA A 776 27.82 -10.43 14.27
CA ALA A 776 27.38 -11.28 15.37
C ALA A 776 26.13 -12.09 14.98
N TRP A 777 26.01 -13.30 15.51
CA TRP A 777 24.74 -14.00 15.59
C TRP A 777 24.25 -13.94 17.03
N LEU A 778 22.97 -13.63 17.19
CA LEU A 778 22.28 -13.61 18.46
C LEU A 778 21.35 -14.83 18.54
N ASP A 779 21.37 -15.46 19.70
CA ASP A 779 20.43 -16.49 20.15
C ASP A 779 19.70 -15.94 21.39
N LEU A 780 18.49 -15.44 21.15
CA LEU A 780 17.65 -14.76 22.14
C LEU A 780 16.71 -15.73 22.89
N SER A 781 16.77 -17.03 22.56
CA SER A 781 15.92 -18.08 23.16
C SER A 781 16.12 -18.25 24.67
N ALA A 782 17.31 -17.91 25.18
CA ALA A 782 17.62 -17.81 26.61
C ALA A 782 17.41 -16.38 27.17
N GLY A 783 16.52 -15.59 26.56
CA GLY A 783 16.17 -14.24 26.98
C GLY A 783 16.97 -13.11 26.30
N PRO A 784 16.72 -11.85 26.69
CA PRO A 784 17.30 -10.66 26.06
C PRO A 784 18.83 -10.55 26.20
N LEU A 785 19.39 -9.68 25.36
CA LEU A 785 20.79 -9.32 25.27
C LEU A 785 20.96 -7.80 25.26
N VAL A 786 22.09 -7.32 25.78
CA VAL A 786 22.53 -5.93 25.68
C VAL A 786 23.77 -5.88 24.81
N ILE A 787 23.72 -5.12 23.72
CA ILE A 787 24.88 -4.76 22.90
C ILE A 787 25.43 -3.43 23.42
N ASP A 788 26.66 -3.44 23.92
CA ASP A 788 27.42 -2.22 24.19
C ASP A 788 28.04 -1.73 22.87
N VAL A 789 27.72 -0.49 22.48
CA VAL A 789 28.29 0.19 21.32
C VAL A 789 29.16 1.36 21.81
N PRO A 790 30.44 1.45 21.39
CA PRO A 790 31.31 2.56 21.76
C PRO A 790 30.85 3.89 21.14
N GLU A 791 31.45 4.99 21.58
CA GLU A 791 31.33 6.27 20.89
C GLU A 791 31.96 6.17 19.49
N MET A 792 31.17 6.42 18.45
CA MET A 792 31.54 6.33 17.04
C MET A 792 31.69 7.73 16.39
N GLY A 793 31.17 8.77 17.03
CA GLY A 793 31.24 10.16 16.58
C GLY A 793 30.61 10.37 15.20
N ARG A 794 31.30 11.13 14.33
CA ARG A 794 30.80 11.49 12.98
C ARG A 794 31.12 10.45 11.89
N ARG A 795 31.84 9.37 12.20
CA ARG A 795 32.19 8.31 11.23
C ARG A 795 30.92 7.60 10.75
N TYR A 796 30.85 7.17 9.49
CA TYR A 796 29.76 6.28 9.08
C TYR A 796 29.92 4.91 9.74
N TRP A 797 28.86 4.49 10.43
CA TRP A 797 28.74 3.17 11.03
C TRP A 797 27.27 2.75 11.06
N VAL A 798 27.05 1.43 10.99
CA VAL A 798 25.75 0.80 11.20
C VAL A 798 25.94 -0.63 11.74
N LEU A 799 25.02 -1.07 12.60
CA LEU A 799 24.66 -2.46 12.85
C LEU A 799 23.30 -2.72 12.19
N GLY A 800 23.26 -3.48 11.10
CA GLY A 800 22.01 -3.93 10.48
C GLY A 800 21.53 -5.23 11.10
N PHE A 801 20.26 -5.31 11.48
CA PHE A 801 19.65 -6.49 12.10
C PHE A 801 18.76 -7.21 11.08
N LEU A 802 19.12 -8.45 10.75
CA LEU A 802 18.37 -9.34 9.86
C LEU A 802 17.73 -10.48 10.66
N ASP A 803 16.51 -10.85 10.27
CA ASP A 803 15.87 -12.07 10.76
C ASP A 803 16.39 -13.32 10.03
N ALA A 804 16.00 -14.52 10.50
CA ALA A 804 16.36 -15.77 9.84
C ALA A 804 15.77 -15.94 8.42
N TRP A 805 14.87 -15.04 7.98
CA TRP A 805 14.23 -15.03 6.67
C TRP A 805 14.88 -14.02 5.70
N THR A 806 16.04 -13.44 6.05
CA THR A 806 16.78 -12.37 5.35
C THR A 806 16.14 -10.98 5.30
N ASN A 807 15.05 -10.73 6.04
CA ASN A 807 14.48 -9.37 6.14
C ASN A 807 15.37 -8.48 7.03
N PRO A 808 15.93 -7.36 6.52
CA PRO A 808 16.61 -6.38 7.36
C PRO A 808 15.55 -5.47 8.00
N TRP A 809 15.39 -5.56 9.32
CA TRP A 809 14.20 -5.02 10.02
C TRP A 809 14.51 -3.90 11.02
N ALA A 810 15.75 -3.79 11.51
CA ALA A 810 16.19 -2.70 12.38
C ALA A 810 17.66 -2.29 12.14
N TYR A 811 18.01 -1.08 12.59
CA TYR A 811 19.35 -0.50 12.44
C TYR A 811 19.71 0.35 13.66
N ALA A 812 20.89 0.14 14.24
CA ALA A 812 21.57 1.14 15.07
C ALA A 812 22.74 1.70 14.24
N GLY A 813 22.98 3.00 14.25
CA GLY A 813 23.94 3.61 13.34
C GLY A 813 23.87 5.14 13.28
N ARG A 814 24.81 5.73 12.54
CA ARG A 814 24.97 7.20 12.44
C ARG A 814 23.66 7.95 12.11
N ARG A 815 22.76 7.36 11.33
CA ARG A 815 21.46 7.96 10.94
C ARG A 815 20.34 7.69 11.96
N THR A 816 20.28 6.49 12.55
CA THR A 816 19.13 6.05 13.37
C THR A 816 19.33 6.27 14.87
N THR A 817 20.56 6.17 15.36
CA THR A 817 20.90 6.29 16.79
C THR A 817 22.14 7.14 17.07
N GLY A 818 22.66 7.86 16.06
CA GLY A 818 23.68 8.90 16.23
C GLY A 818 25.12 8.39 16.36
N GLY A 819 25.96 9.16 17.05
CA GLY A 819 27.39 8.91 17.22
C GLY A 819 27.82 8.54 18.64
N ASP A 820 26.94 8.71 19.62
CA ASP A 820 27.28 8.61 21.04
C ASP A 820 27.34 7.15 21.52
N ALA A 821 28.13 6.90 22.59
CA ALA A 821 28.19 5.59 23.23
C ALA A 821 26.81 5.18 23.77
N GLN A 822 26.37 3.97 23.42
CA GLN A 822 24.98 3.57 23.57
C GLN A 822 24.84 2.07 23.85
N ARG A 823 23.73 1.69 24.48
CA ARG A 823 23.40 0.30 24.79
C ARG A 823 22.12 -0.09 24.09
N LEU A 824 22.15 -1.17 23.31
CA LEU A 824 21.00 -1.67 22.56
C LEU A 824 20.44 -2.90 23.29
N PHE A 825 19.19 -2.82 23.76
CA PHE A 825 18.50 -3.92 24.41
C PHE A 825 17.74 -4.72 23.34
N VAL A 826 18.30 -5.87 22.97
CA VAL A 826 17.75 -6.78 21.96
C VAL A 826 16.98 -7.89 22.65
N HIS A 827 15.72 -8.12 22.27
CA HIS A 827 14.90 -9.20 22.86
C HIS A 827 14.14 -9.97 21.78
N GLY A 828 13.94 -11.28 22.01
CA GLY A 828 13.11 -12.14 21.16
C GLY A 828 11.61 -11.87 21.36
N PRO A 829 10.74 -12.45 20.50
CA PRO A 829 9.29 -12.18 20.53
C PRO A 829 8.59 -12.70 21.79
N GLY A 830 9.14 -13.72 22.47
CA GLY A 830 8.57 -14.28 23.70
C GLY A 830 8.83 -13.47 24.98
N TRP A 831 9.54 -12.33 24.92
CA TRP A 831 9.90 -11.54 26.10
C TRP A 831 8.94 -10.38 26.34
N THR A 832 8.42 -10.26 27.57
CA THR A 832 7.33 -9.35 27.95
C THR A 832 7.67 -8.42 29.12
N GLY A 833 8.95 -8.12 29.34
CA GLY A 833 9.40 -7.24 30.42
C GLY A 833 9.51 -5.76 30.03
N ASP A 834 9.97 -4.94 30.99
CA ASP A 834 10.36 -3.55 30.75
C ASP A 834 11.83 -3.44 30.31
N VAL A 835 12.12 -2.48 29.43
CA VAL A 835 13.49 -2.20 28.96
C VAL A 835 14.20 -1.32 30.00
N PRO A 836 15.42 -1.68 30.47
CA PRO A 836 16.15 -0.87 31.44
C PRO A 836 16.41 0.55 30.94
N ALA A 837 16.31 1.52 31.86
CA ALA A 837 16.51 2.94 31.55
C ALA A 837 17.90 3.21 30.93
N GLY A 838 17.93 4.07 29.90
CA GLY A 838 19.15 4.36 29.16
C GLY A 838 19.64 3.19 28.29
N MET A 839 18.71 2.50 27.63
CA MET A 839 18.97 1.52 26.56
C MET A 839 17.97 1.70 25.41
N HIS A 840 18.41 1.50 24.17
CA HIS A 840 17.56 1.56 22.98
C HIS A 840 16.93 0.19 22.71
N ARG A 841 15.60 0.11 22.62
CA ARG A 841 14.87 -1.15 22.40
C ARG A 841 15.00 -1.64 20.95
N ILE A 842 15.29 -2.93 20.78
CA ILE A 842 15.35 -3.64 19.49
C ILE A 842 14.56 -4.95 19.64
N SER A 843 13.30 -4.95 19.18
CA SER A 843 12.34 -6.06 19.36
C SER A 843 12.38 -7.04 18.19
N ALA A 844 13.04 -8.19 18.33
CA ALA A 844 13.26 -9.12 17.23
C ALA A 844 12.01 -9.95 16.87
N PRO A 845 11.78 -10.25 15.57
CA PRO A 845 10.68 -11.10 15.11
C PRO A 845 10.93 -12.60 15.35
N SER A 846 12.18 -12.98 15.63
CA SER A 846 12.65 -14.35 15.87
C SER A 846 13.78 -14.37 16.89
N ASP A 847 14.02 -15.50 17.54
CA ASP A 847 15.15 -15.63 18.48
C ASP A 847 16.51 -15.74 17.78
N ASP A 848 16.51 -16.12 16.50
CA ASP A 848 17.67 -16.18 15.63
C ASP A 848 17.81 -14.86 14.85
N VAL A 849 18.80 -14.03 15.23
CA VAL A 849 19.07 -12.73 14.59
C VAL A 849 20.50 -12.67 14.11
N TRP A 850 20.71 -12.14 12.90
CA TRP A 850 22.04 -11.83 12.37
C TRP A 850 22.29 -10.32 12.41
N VAL A 851 23.38 -9.91 13.04
CA VAL A 851 23.84 -8.53 13.11
C VAL A 851 25.01 -8.35 12.15
N ILE A 852 24.78 -7.64 11.05
CA ILE A 852 25.80 -7.29 10.05
C ILE A 852 26.20 -5.82 10.21
N GLY A 853 27.26 -5.61 10.98
CA GLY A 853 27.86 -4.31 11.20
C GLY A 853 28.84 -3.90 10.11
N ARG A 854 28.84 -2.63 9.75
CA ARG A 854 29.75 -1.99 8.79
C ARG A 854 30.27 -0.67 9.37
N ILE A 855 31.59 -0.47 9.35
CA ILE A 855 32.25 0.77 9.82
C ILE A 855 33.17 1.29 8.71
N LEU A 856 32.92 2.52 8.22
CA LEU A 856 33.72 3.17 7.18
C LEU A 856 35.18 3.32 7.61
N VAL A 857 36.11 2.97 6.71
CA VAL A 857 37.55 3.09 6.93
C VAL A 857 38.23 3.67 5.68
N ASP A 858 39.06 4.68 5.85
CA ASP A 858 39.99 5.12 4.81
C ASP A 858 41.14 4.09 4.74
N ALA A 859 41.56 3.65 3.56
CA ALA A 859 42.59 2.62 3.38
C ALA A 859 44.03 3.11 3.73
N ASN A 860 44.27 3.44 4.99
CA ASN A 860 45.58 3.79 5.54
C ASN A 860 45.76 3.18 6.95
N PRO A 861 47.00 2.86 7.39
CA PRO A 861 47.24 2.15 8.65
C PRO A 861 46.71 2.85 9.91
N ALA A 862 46.73 4.18 9.96
CA ALA A 862 46.32 4.93 11.14
C ALA A 862 44.80 4.96 11.33
N ASP A 863 44.03 4.99 10.24
CA ASP A 863 42.57 4.90 10.30
C ASP A 863 42.09 3.46 10.55
N LEU A 864 42.77 2.47 9.97
CA LEU A 864 42.57 1.05 10.29
C LEU A 864 42.75 0.78 11.80
N ALA A 865 43.82 1.29 12.41
CA ALA A 865 44.06 1.15 13.84
C ALA A 865 42.97 1.81 14.71
N GLN A 866 42.43 2.96 14.29
CA GLN A 866 41.28 3.58 14.97
C GLN A 866 40.02 2.73 14.87
N VAL A 867 39.70 2.19 13.68
CA VAL A 867 38.53 1.31 13.52
C VAL A 867 38.70 -0.01 14.26
N HIS A 868 39.92 -0.54 14.37
CA HIS A 868 40.22 -1.69 15.24
C HIS A 868 39.91 -1.36 16.71
N ALA A 869 40.39 -0.23 17.23
CA ALA A 869 40.11 0.19 18.60
C ALA A 869 38.62 0.48 18.88
N LEU A 870 37.83 0.82 17.85
CA LEU A 870 36.36 0.86 17.94
C LEU A 870 35.78 -0.57 17.96
N GLN A 871 36.22 -1.45 17.06
CA GLN A 871 35.81 -2.86 17.01
C GLN A 871 36.04 -3.57 18.36
N ASP A 872 37.21 -3.40 18.97
CA ASP A 872 37.60 -3.99 20.26
C ASP A 872 36.74 -3.53 21.46
N ARG A 873 35.90 -2.50 21.29
CA ARG A 873 35.00 -1.98 22.33
C ARG A 873 33.54 -2.41 22.20
N TYR A 874 33.17 -3.14 21.13
CA TYR A 874 31.84 -3.75 21.03
C TYR A 874 31.74 -4.95 21.97
N ALA A 875 30.66 -5.05 22.75
CA ALA A 875 30.41 -6.19 23.64
C ALA A 875 28.95 -6.63 23.59
N ILE A 876 28.69 -7.88 24.01
CA ILE A 876 27.36 -8.46 24.16
C ILE A 876 27.25 -9.09 25.55
N ARG A 877 26.23 -8.72 26.32
CA ARG A 877 25.99 -9.16 27.70
C ARG A 877 24.54 -9.54 27.93
N ARG A 878 24.25 -10.18 29.06
CA ARG A 878 22.90 -10.24 29.63
C ARG A 878 22.58 -8.91 30.35
N PRO A 879 21.29 -8.55 30.57
CA PRO A 879 20.93 -7.26 31.18
C PRO A 879 21.39 -7.07 32.63
N ASP A 880 21.66 -8.16 33.35
CA ASP A 880 22.26 -8.21 34.68
C ASP A 880 23.80 -8.02 34.67
N GLY A 881 24.41 -7.92 33.48
CA GLY A 881 25.85 -7.82 33.27
C GLY A 881 26.56 -9.16 33.07
N ALA A 882 25.86 -10.30 33.17
CA ALA A 882 26.46 -11.62 33.01
C ALA A 882 26.91 -11.90 31.56
N PRO A 883 27.85 -12.84 31.34
CA PRO A 883 28.29 -13.22 29.99
C PRO A 883 27.13 -13.74 29.13
N ALA A 884 27.00 -13.22 27.92
CA ALA A 884 25.96 -13.64 26.97
C ALA A 884 26.29 -14.91 26.18
N LEU A 885 27.58 -15.26 26.11
CA LEU A 885 28.17 -16.24 25.21
C LEU A 885 27.43 -17.59 25.25
N SER A 886 26.91 -18.03 24.10
CA SER A 886 26.15 -19.27 23.95
C SER A 886 26.73 -20.15 22.84
N ARG A 887 26.23 -21.38 22.72
CA ARG A 887 26.65 -22.38 21.71
C ARG A 887 25.45 -22.88 20.93
N VAL A 888 25.56 -22.89 19.60
CA VAL A 888 24.52 -23.38 18.70
C VAL A 888 25.10 -24.41 17.72
N ASP A 889 24.33 -25.43 17.37
CA ASP A 889 24.60 -26.29 16.20
C ASP A 889 24.16 -25.52 14.94
N THR A 890 25.04 -25.37 13.94
CA THR A 890 24.69 -24.67 12.70
C THR A 890 24.04 -25.53 11.63
N LEU A 891 23.73 -26.80 11.94
CA LEU A 891 23.05 -27.78 11.10
C LEU A 891 23.85 -28.21 9.85
N LEU A 892 24.70 -27.34 9.32
CA LEU A 892 25.62 -27.52 8.20
C LEU A 892 27.09 -27.48 8.67
N ASP A 893 27.92 -28.31 8.05
CA ASP A 893 29.38 -28.35 8.25
C ASP A 893 30.17 -27.61 7.15
N ASP A 894 29.67 -27.67 5.91
CA ASP A 894 30.30 -27.11 4.72
C ASP A 894 30.07 -25.58 4.58
N ARG A 895 30.90 -24.93 3.77
CA ARG A 895 30.80 -23.54 3.35
C ARG A 895 30.34 -23.37 1.90
N GLY A 896 30.25 -24.45 1.12
CA GLY A 896 29.97 -24.45 -0.31
C GLY A 896 28.74 -23.62 -0.68
N ALA A 897 28.89 -22.73 -1.65
CA ALA A 897 27.82 -21.88 -2.17
C ALA A 897 27.19 -22.46 -3.46
N GLY A 898 27.22 -23.78 -3.61
CA GLY A 898 26.59 -24.52 -4.72
C GLY A 898 25.15 -24.92 -4.43
N VAL A 899 24.58 -25.77 -5.29
CA VAL A 899 23.27 -26.39 -5.07
C VAL A 899 23.38 -27.43 -3.94
N PRO A 900 22.52 -27.40 -2.91
CA PRO A 900 22.55 -28.37 -1.83
C PRO A 900 21.93 -29.73 -2.24
N ASP A 901 22.27 -30.78 -1.48
CA ASP A 901 21.55 -32.06 -1.51
C ASP A 901 20.12 -31.88 -0.96
N GLY A 902 19.13 -32.48 -1.62
CA GLY A 902 17.72 -32.34 -1.25
C GLY A 902 17.37 -32.88 0.15
N ARG A 903 18.06 -33.92 0.64
CA ARG A 903 17.83 -34.49 1.98
C ARG A 903 18.45 -33.60 3.05
N GLU A 904 19.63 -33.04 2.79
CA GLU A 904 20.22 -32.01 3.66
C GLU A 904 19.37 -30.73 3.69
N TYR A 905 18.87 -30.27 2.55
CA TYR A 905 18.00 -29.10 2.44
C TYR A 905 16.74 -29.25 3.30
N LEU A 906 16.03 -30.39 3.20
CA LEU A 906 14.89 -30.71 4.06
C LEU A 906 15.25 -30.74 5.56
N ARG A 907 16.32 -31.45 5.94
CA ARG A 907 16.79 -31.60 7.32
C ARG A 907 17.13 -30.26 7.98
N VAL A 908 17.79 -29.37 7.24
CA VAL A 908 18.16 -28.04 7.70
C VAL A 908 16.92 -27.15 7.81
N LEU A 909 16.03 -27.20 6.82
CA LEU A 909 14.79 -26.41 6.84
C LEU A 909 13.84 -26.85 7.94
N GLU A 910 13.64 -28.14 8.19
CA GLU A 910 12.82 -28.64 9.31
C GLU A 910 13.26 -28.02 10.64
N SER A 911 14.56 -28.07 10.93
CA SER A 911 15.15 -27.52 12.16
C SER A 911 15.06 -25.98 12.22
N MET A 912 15.26 -25.31 11.10
CA MET A 912 15.19 -23.84 11.02
C MET A 912 13.74 -23.32 11.09
N LEU A 913 12.78 -24.00 10.46
CA LEU A 913 11.35 -23.66 10.47
C LEU A 913 10.75 -23.80 11.87
N ALA A 914 11.19 -24.81 12.63
CA ALA A 914 10.77 -25.01 14.01
C ALA A 914 11.23 -23.88 14.95
N ARG A 915 12.43 -23.30 14.74
CA ARG A 915 12.93 -22.14 15.48
C ARG A 915 12.42 -20.79 14.95
N ASN A 916 12.17 -20.71 13.64
CA ASN A 916 11.84 -19.47 12.94
C ASN A 916 10.50 -19.64 12.23
N PRO A 917 9.39 -19.64 12.99
CA PRO A 917 8.08 -19.81 12.43
C PRO A 917 7.84 -18.77 11.31
N PRO A 918 7.21 -19.18 10.20
CA PRO A 918 7.28 -18.40 8.97
C PRO A 918 6.30 -17.16 8.98
N SER A 919 6.34 -16.18 8.04
CA SER A 919 5.43 -14.97 7.96
C SER A 919 4.18 -14.88 7.01
N LEU A 920 4.15 -15.38 5.74
CA LEU A 920 2.97 -15.44 4.83
C LEU A 920 2.82 -16.83 4.13
N PRO A 921 1.75 -17.65 4.36
CA PRO A 921 1.60 -19.12 4.13
C PRO A 921 2.51 -19.89 3.12
N LEU A 922 3.08 -21.05 3.53
CA LEU A 922 4.02 -21.85 2.69
C LEU A 922 3.26 -22.75 1.69
N PRO A 923 3.87 -23.07 0.53
CA PRO A 923 3.46 -24.17 -0.35
C PRO A 923 3.32 -25.55 0.30
N GLU A 924 2.76 -26.51 -0.44
CA GLU A 924 2.67 -27.91 -0.05
C GLU A 924 4.08 -28.48 0.22
N TRP A 925 4.27 -29.10 1.39
CA TRP A 925 5.60 -29.34 1.94
C TRP A 925 5.58 -30.48 2.99
N PRO A 926 6.60 -31.36 3.05
CA PRO A 926 7.76 -31.41 2.17
C PRO A 926 7.47 -32.14 0.83
N PRO A 927 8.08 -31.70 -0.29
CA PRO A 927 8.02 -32.41 -1.58
C PRO A 927 8.86 -33.70 -1.58
N ALA A 928 8.71 -34.51 -2.64
CA ALA A 928 9.60 -35.64 -2.89
C ALA A 928 11.06 -35.18 -3.07
N VAL A 929 12.01 -35.94 -2.55
CA VAL A 929 13.45 -35.58 -2.54
C VAL A 929 14.00 -35.42 -3.95
N GLU A 930 13.56 -36.27 -4.86
CA GLU A 930 14.03 -36.36 -6.24
C GLU A 930 13.52 -35.16 -7.07
N GLU A 931 12.27 -34.74 -6.85
CA GLU A 931 11.70 -33.52 -7.45
C GLU A 931 12.33 -32.27 -6.87
N LEU A 932 12.54 -32.25 -5.56
CA LEU A 932 13.23 -31.18 -4.84
C LEU A 932 14.66 -30.99 -5.34
N GLN A 933 15.41 -32.08 -5.56
CA GLN A 933 16.79 -31.99 -6.04
C GLN A 933 16.89 -31.34 -7.42
N LYS A 934 15.93 -31.64 -8.30
CA LYS A 934 15.82 -30.97 -9.60
C LYS A 934 15.44 -29.50 -9.43
N ALA A 935 14.37 -29.21 -8.68
CA ALA A 935 13.90 -27.85 -8.46
C ALA A 935 14.95 -26.95 -7.78
N LEU A 936 15.80 -27.51 -6.92
CA LEU A 936 16.96 -26.83 -6.33
C LEU A 936 17.98 -26.45 -7.41
N ALA A 937 18.33 -27.36 -8.32
CA ALA A 937 19.26 -27.06 -9.40
C ALA A 937 18.69 -25.99 -10.35
N ASP A 938 17.45 -26.16 -10.80
CA ASP A 938 16.76 -25.22 -11.69
C ASP A 938 16.69 -23.80 -11.07
N VAL A 939 16.29 -23.67 -9.80
CA VAL A 939 16.18 -22.37 -9.11
C VAL A 939 17.54 -21.74 -8.78
N TYR A 940 18.55 -22.53 -8.41
CA TYR A 940 19.90 -22.00 -8.15
C TYR A 940 20.56 -21.42 -9.41
N THR A 941 20.28 -22.01 -10.58
CA THR A 941 20.69 -21.49 -11.89
C THR A 941 19.87 -20.26 -12.28
N GLU A 942 18.53 -20.34 -12.22
CA GLU A 942 17.62 -19.24 -12.54
C GLU A 942 17.97 -17.95 -11.78
N LEU A 943 18.12 -18.04 -10.45
CA LEU A 943 18.45 -16.90 -9.59
C LEU A 943 19.86 -16.34 -9.83
N ARG A 944 20.76 -17.09 -10.48
CA ARG A 944 22.14 -16.67 -10.77
C ARG A 944 22.32 -16.11 -12.17
N GLU A 945 21.60 -16.66 -13.16
CA GLU A 945 21.81 -16.34 -14.57
C GLU A 945 20.86 -15.27 -15.11
N LEU A 946 19.63 -15.18 -14.59
CA LEU A 946 18.64 -14.19 -15.03
C LEU A 946 19.19 -12.76 -14.84
N ALA A 947 19.39 -12.03 -15.93
CA ALA A 947 19.77 -10.61 -15.85
C ALA A 947 18.65 -9.77 -15.22
N HIS A 948 18.97 -8.57 -14.74
CA HIS A 948 17.95 -7.53 -14.53
C HIS A 948 18.00 -6.50 -15.67
N PRO A 949 16.85 -6.10 -16.23
CA PRO A 949 16.77 -5.02 -17.22
C PRO A 949 17.23 -3.68 -16.62
N SER A 950 17.54 -2.70 -17.47
CA SER A 950 18.09 -1.40 -17.07
C SER A 950 17.01 -0.41 -16.64
N ASP A 951 16.30 -0.69 -15.54
CA ASP A 951 15.11 0.06 -15.07
C ASP A 951 15.34 1.55 -14.74
N LEU A 952 16.60 1.98 -14.60
CA LEU A 952 16.99 3.38 -14.36
C LEU A 952 17.65 4.04 -15.59
N GLY A 953 17.69 3.33 -16.71
CA GLY A 953 18.45 3.70 -17.91
C GLY A 953 19.96 3.57 -17.76
N GLY A 954 20.67 3.63 -18.89
CA GLY A 954 22.13 3.70 -18.92
C GLY A 954 22.89 2.47 -18.41
N GLY A 955 22.21 1.32 -18.28
CA GLY A 955 22.74 0.06 -17.75
C GLY A 955 22.38 -0.21 -16.29
N TRP A 956 21.69 0.72 -15.60
CA TRP A 956 21.44 0.65 -14.16
C TRP A 956 20.02 0.16 -13.81
N THR A 957 19.88 -0.50 -12.66
CA THR A 957 18.62 -0.95 -12.04
C THR A 957 18.66 -0.79 -10.50
N THR A 958 17.49 -0.63 -9.86
CA THR A 958 17.35 -0.72 -8.39
C THR A 958 17.00 -2.15 -7.99
N ALA A 959 17.98 -3.05 -8.08
CA ALA A 959 17.80 -4.49 -7.85
C ALA A 959 17.29 -4.88 -6.45
N VAL A 960 17.37 -3.99 -5.45
CA VAL A 960 16.79 -4.23 -4.11
C VAL A 960 16.21 -2.93 -3.52
N THR A 961 14.92 -2.95 -3.16
CA THR A 961 14.15 -1.80 -2.63
C THR A 961 13.69 -1.96 -1.18
N VAL A 962 14.09 -3.05 -0.49
CA VAL A 962 13.62 -3.41 0.86
C VAL A 962 13.86 -2.31 1.90
N ARG A 963 12.96 -2.20 2.88
CA ARG A 963 13.07 -1.27 4.03
C ARG A 963 13.12 -2.00 5.36
N THR A 964 12.10 -2.82 5.62
CA THR A 964 11.90 -3.61 6.86
C THR A 964 11.53 -5.08 6.60
N SER A 965 10.89 -5.38 5.46
CA SER A 965 10.62 -6.74 4.98
C SER A 965 10.36 -6.73 3.47
N PHE A 966 10.57 -7.86 2.80
CA PHE A 966 10.14 -8.09 1.41
C PHE A 966 8.65 -8.44 1.29
N GLY A 967 7.97 -8.78 2.39
CA GLY A 967 6.56 -9.16 2.38
C GLY A 967 6.27 -10.34 1.44
N SER A 968 5.41 -10.10 0.45
CA SER A 968 5.02 -11.06 -0.59
C SER A 968 5.99 -11.14 -1.79
N ASP A 969 7.02 -10.29 -1.87
CA ASP A 969 8.08 -10.44 -2.86
C ASP A 969 9.08 -11.53 -2.41
N ILE A 970 8.63 -12.76 -2.57
CA ILE A 970 9.38 -13.96 -2.21
C ILE A 970 10.53 -14.19 -3.21
N LEU A 971 10.37 -13.80 -4.48
CA LEU A 971 11.36 -14.03 -5.54
C LEU A 971 12.59 -13.14 -5.36
N THR A 972 12.42 -11.83 -5.15
CA THR A 972 13.54 -10.93 -4.87
C THR A 972 14.19 -11.30 -3.54
N ARG A 973 13.43 -11.72 -2.51
CA ARG A 973 14.01 -12.21 -1.25
C ARG A 973 14.87 -13.45 -1.46
N ALA A 974 14.46 -14.38 -2.32
CA ALA A 974 15.24 -15.56 -2.69
C ALA A 974 16.53 -15.17 -3.46
N ARG A 975 16.44 -14.27 -4.44
CA ARG A 975 17.61 -13.72 -5.17
C ARG A 975 18.59 -13.01 -4.23
N VAL A 976 18.09 -12.16 -3.33
CA VAL A 976 18.89 -11.45 -2.31
C VAL A 976 19.58 -12.44 -1.38
N ALA A 977 18.87 -13.45 -0.86
CA ALA A 977 19.47 -14.48 -0.02
C ALA A 977 20.58 -15.27 -0.73
N ARG A 978 20.44 -15.49 -2.04
CA ARG A 978 21.36 -16.29 -2.85
C ARG A 978 22.57 -15.52 -3.41
N ASN A 979 22.41 -14.24 -3.75
CA ASN A 979 23.42 -13.42 -4.46
C ASN A 979 23.93 -12.22 -3.64
N TRP A 980 23.06 -11.59 -2.85
CA TRP A 980 23.25 -10.24 -2.29
C TRP A 980 22.96 -10.19 -0.77
N ILE A 981 23.31 -11.28 -0.08
CA ILE A 981 22.93 -11.54 1.31
C ILE A 981 23.58 -10.55 2.28
N GLY A 982 22.83 -10.09 3.29
CA GLY A 982 23.30 -9.01 4.18
C GLY A 982 23.15 -7.60 3.61
N THR A 983 22.34 -7.43 2.55
CA THR A 983 21.79 -6.15 2.10
C THR A 983 21.07 -5.43 3.25
N LEU A 984 21.29 -4.12 3.38
CA LEU A 984 20.57 -3.24 4.29
C LEU A 984 19.30 -2.69 3.64
N GLY A 985 18.40 -2.11 4.43
CA GLY A 985 17.28 -1.34 3.89
C GLY A 985 17.73 -0.09 3.15
N ILE A 986 16.98 0.27 2.11
CA ILE A 986 17.31 1.31 1.13
C ILE A 986 17.62 2.69 1.74
N ASP A 987 17.00 3.05 2.87
CA ASP A 987 17.25 4.32 3.58
C ASP A 987 18.63 4.40 4.25
N GLU A 988 19.30 3.27 4.47
CA GLU A 988 20.64 3.19 5.05
C GLU A 988 21.72 2.92 4.00
N ALA A 989 21.43 2.02 3.05
CA ALA A 989 22.23 1.83 1.86
C ALA A 989 21.33 1.42 0.69
N MET A 990 21.39 2.17 -0.41
CA MET A 990 20.75 1.83 -1.67
C MET A 990 21.78 1.19 -2.61
N TYR A 991 21.38 0.10 -3.28
CA TYR A 991 22.24 -0.74 -4.09
C TYR A 991 21.79 -0.66 -5.55
N ILE A 992 22.43 0.22 -6.31
CA ILE A 992 22.18 0.41 -7.74
C ILE A 992 23.11 -0.52 -8.50
N MET A 993 22.57 -1.35 -9.38
CA MET A 993 23.32 -2.44 -10.02
C MET A 993 23.33 -2.29 -11.53
N ALA A 994 24.44 -2.70 -12.16
CA ALA A 994 24.53 -2.81 -13.61
C ALA A 994 25.10 -4.19 -13.97
N GLU A 995 24.26 -5.04 -14.55
CA GLU A 995 24.65 -6.33 -15.15
C GLU A 995 24.84 -6.21 -16.69
N VAL A 996 24.40 -5.08 -17.26
CA VAL A 996 24.48 -4.70 -18.68
C VAL A 996 25.08 -3.30 -18.85
N ASP A 997 25.51 -2.96 -20.06
CA ASP A 997 25.95 -1.60 -20.42
C ASP A 997 24.78 -0.71 -20.87
N ALA A 998 25.07 0.55 -21.19
CA ALA A 998 24.07 1.52 -21.64
C ALA A 998 23.42 1.22 -23.00
N GLY A 999 23.87 0.19 -23.73
CA GLY A 999 23.24 -0.36 -24.92
C GLY A 999 22.42 -1.62 -24.68
N GLY A 1000 22.43 -2.20 -23.46
CA GLY A 1000 21.75 -3.45 -23.11
C GLY A 1000 22.64 -4.71 -23.14
N GLU A 1001 23.89 -4.59 -23.59
CA GLU A 1001 24.83 -5.71 -23.71
C GLU A 1001 25.39 -6.15 -22.36
N ALA A 1002 25.51 -7.46 -22.13
CA ALA A 1002 26.04 -7.99 -20.86
C ALA A 1002 27.49 -7.57 -20.59
N LEU A 1003 27.78 -7.16 -19.36
CA LEU A 1003 29.11 -6.66 -18.99
C LEU A 1003 30.17 -7.78 -19.00
N THR A 1004 31.19 -7.63 -19.84
CA THR A 1004 32.30 -8.58 -20.00
C THR A 1004 33.65 -7.87 -20.06
N GLY A 1005 34.69 -8.39 -19.41
CA GLY A 1005 36.01 -7.74 -19.40
C GLY A 1005 36.75 -7.75 -20.75
N ALA A 1006 36.23 -8.53 -21.73
CA ALA A 1006 36.63 -8.48 -23.14
C ALA A 1006 36.24 -7.15 -23.84
N ARG A 1007 35.50 -6.27 -23.17
CA ARG A 1007 35.15 -4.92 -23.63
C ARG A 1007 35.69 -3.87 -22.65
N ARG A 1008 35.79 -2.62 -23.12
CA ARG A 1008 36.15 -1.46 -22.29
C ARG A 1008 34.95 -0.54 -22.14
N TYR A 1009 34.76 0.04 -20.96
CA TYR A 1009 33.65 0.92 -20.63
C TYR A 1009 34.14 2.18 -19.91
N ILE A 1010 33.40 3.29 -20.04
CA ILE A 1010 33.58 4.51 -19.26
C ILE A 1010 32.24 4.88 -18.61
N LEU A 1011 32.28 5.06 -17.30
CA LEU A 1011 31.23 5.74 -16.55
C LEU A 1011 31.68 7.19 -16.30
N ARG A 1012 30.83 8.18 -16.60
CA ARG A 1012 31.19 9.60 -16.48
C ARG A 1012 30.16 10.42 -15.72
N PHE A 1013 30.52 10.89 -14.54
CA PHE A 1013 29.75 11.91 -13.83
C PHE A 1013 30.09 13.29 -14.41
N ALA A 1014 29.07 14.07 -14.76
CA ALA A 1014 29.24 15.46 -15.21
C ALA A 1014 29.65 16.38 -14.02
N PRO A 1015 30.20 17.57 -14.27
CA PRO A 1015 30.57 18.51 -13.21
C PRO A 1015 29.39 18.79 -12.27
N GLY A 1016 29.58 18.55 -10.96
CA GLY A 1016 28.54 18.68 -9.94
C GLY A 1016 27.46 17.57 -9.91
N ALA A 1017 27.39 16.69 -10.91
CA ALA A 1017 26.38 15.62 -11.02
C ALA A 1017 26.80 14.31 -10.31
N GLY A 1018 27.50 14.41 -9.18
CA GLY A 1018 27.87 13.26 -8.37
C GLY A 1018 26.69 12.70 -7.55
N PRO A 1019 26.75 11.43 -7.09
CA PRO A 1019 25.70 10.85 -6.24
C PRO A 1019 25.47 11.64 -4.94
N GLN A 1020 24.20 11.85 -4.61
CA GLN A 1020 23.76 12.66 -3.48
C GLN A 1020 23.54 11.76 -2.25
N VAL A 1021 24.49 11.79 -1.32
CA VAL A 1021 24.54 10.92 -0.13
C VAL A 1021 24.72 11.73 1.16
N GLY A 1022 24.30 11.16 2.28
CA GLY A 1022 24.53 11.68 3.64
C GLY A 1022 25.78 11.13 4.30
N ALA A 1023 26.37 10.06 3.75
CA ALA A 1023 27.60 9.44 4.23
C ALA A 1023 28.72 9.41 3.18
N PHE A 1024 28.63 8.49 2.20
CA PHE A 1024 29.61 8.32 1.12
C PHE A 1024 29.03 7.41 0.02
N TRP A 1025 29.70 7.28 -1.11
CA TRP A 1025 29.32 6.33 -2.16
C TRP A 1025 30.52 5.54 -2.70
N SER A 1026 30.25 4.34 -3.24
CA SER A 1026 31.27 3.50 -3.88
C SER A 1026 30.69 2.70 -5.04
N ILE A 1027 31.52 2.41 -6.05
CA ILE A 1027 31.26 1.47 -7.13
C ILE A 1027 32.22 0.30 -6.91
N THR A 1028 31.68 -0.91 -6.78
CA THR A 1028 32.45 -2.15 -6.63
C THR A 1028 32.13 -3.11 -7.77
N LEU A 1029 33.12 -3.86 -8.24
CA LEU A 1029 32.99 -4.79 -9.38
C LEU A 1029 33.07 -6.25 -8.92
N TYR A 1030 32.12 -7.07 -9.37
CA TYR A 1030 31.98 -8.48 -9.01
C TYR A 1030 31.89 -9.36 -10.25
N ARG A 1031 32.32 -10.62 -10.14
CA ARG A 1031 32.06 -11.62 -11.19
C ARG A 1031 30.60 -12.07 -11.16
N ARG A 1032 29.99 -12.24 -12.33
CA ARG A 1032 28.59 -12.70 -12.43
C ARG A 1032 28.42 -14.18 -12.05
N SER A 1033 29.46 -14.99 -12.26
CA SER A 1033 29.46 -16.43 -11.94
C SER A 1033 29.31 -16.73 -10.45
N ASP A 1034 30.16 -16.16 -9.60
CA ASP A 1034 30.21 -16.45 -8.16
C ASP A 1034 29.72 -15.30 -7.25
N CYS A 1035 29.52 -14.08 -7.77
CA CYS A 1035 29.24 -12.86 -7.01
C CYS A 1035 30.41 -12.42 -6.10
N LEU A 1036 31.65 -12.84 -6.38
CA LEU A 1036 32.84 -12.44 -5.60
C LEU A 1036 33.62 -11.31 -6.28
N LEU A 1037 34.49 -10.65 -5.50
CA LEU A 1037 35.35 -9.56 -5.97
C LEU A 1037 36.34 -10.05 -7.04
N VAL A 1038 36.57 -9.22 -8.06
CA VAL A 1038 37.54 -9.52 -9.12
C VAL A 1038 38.98 -9.31 -8.63
N ALA A 1039 39.80 -10.36 -8.76
CA ALA A 1039 41.25 -10.29 -8.59
C ALA A 1039 41.86 -9.48 -9.75
N ASN A 1040 42.73 -8.52 -9.41
CA ASN A 1040 43.30 -7.61 -10.39
C ASN A 1040 44.72 -7.13 -10.00
N PRO A 1041 45.55 -6.68 -10.97
CA PRO A 1041 46.97 -6.40 -10.74
C PRO A 1041 47.28 -5.28 -9.73
N ILE A 1042 46.32 -4.38 -9.47
CA ILE A 1042 46.51 -3.19 -8.63
C ILE A 1042 45.78 -3.27 -7.28
N GLY A 1043 45.15 -4.39 -6.95
CA GLY A 1043 44.44 -4.61 -5.67
C GLY A 1043 43.26 -3.65 -5.43
N ARG A 1044 42.71 -3.04 -6.49
CA ARG A 1044 41.64 -2.04 -6.38
C ARG A 1044 40.32 -2.72 -6.74
N HIS A 1045 39.44 -2.90 -5.74
CA HIS A 1045 38.14 -3.55 -5.96
C HIS A 1045 36.95 -2.58 -5.94
N SER A 1046 37.15 -1.35 -5.44
CA SER A 1046 36.14 -0.28 -5.50
C SER A 1046 36.72 1.12 -5.78
N ILE A 1047 35.90 2.02 -6.33
CA ILE A 1047 36.14 3.46 -6.49
C ILE A 1047 34.97 4.25 -5.91
N GLY A 1048 35.22 5.35 -5.20
CA GLY A 1048 34.18 6.22 -4.63
C GLY A 1048 34.69 7.62 -4.29
N ASP A 1049 33.84 8.46 -3.70
CA ASP A 1049 34.21 9.80 -3.18
C ASP A 1049 35.30 9.77 -2.08
N ARG A 1050 35.54 8.60 -1.49
CA ARG A 1050 36.64 8.34 -0.55
C ARG A 1050 37.94 7.88 -1.19
N THR A 1051 37.97 7.56 -2.49
CA THR A 1051 39.19 7.10 -3.17
C THR A 1051 40.21 8.22 -3.30
N ARG A 1052 41.39 8.03 -2.68
CA ARG A 1052 42.47 9.02 -2.73
C ARG A 1052 43.12 9.05 -4.11
N GLY A 1053 43.43 10.25 -4.60
CA GLY A 1053 44.16 10.45 -5.86
C GLY A 1053 43.31 10.38 -7.13
N LEU A 1054 41.97 10.39 -7.03
CA LEU A 1054 41.11 10.53 -8.21
C LEU A 1054 41.43 11.81 -8.98
N GLN A 1055 41.49 11.69 -10.31
CA GLN A 1055 41.69 12.80 -11.23
C GLN A 1055 40.33 13.27 -11.75
N GLN A 1056 40.14 14.59 -11.85
CA GLN A 1056 38.98 15.16 -12.54
C GLN A 1056 39.25 15.30 -14.03
N ASP A 1057 38.19 15.27 -14.83
CA ASP A 1057 38.23 15.65 -16.24
C ASP A 1057 38.48 17.17 -16.36
N ALA A 1058 38.90 17.63 -17.54
CA ALA A 1058 39.27 19.04 -17.77
C ALA A 1058 38.10 20.05 -17.62
N ASP A 1059 36.84 19.58 -17.59
CA ASP A 1059 35.64 20.37 -17.31
C ASP A 1059 35.17 20.29 -15.84
N GLY A 1060 35.89 19.55 -14.98
CA GLY A 1060 35.50 19.27 -13.59
C GLY A 1060 34.63 18.02 -13.41
N GLY A 1061 34.41 17.23 -14.47
CA GLY A 1061 33.73 15.94 -14.40
C GLY A 1061 34.58 14.84 -13.74
N LEU A 1062 34.01 13.63 -13.62
CA LEU A 1062 34.72 12.44 -13.13
C LEU A 1062 34.44 11.25 -14.06
N SER A 1063 35.39 10.95 -14.96
CA SER A 1063 35.38 9.72 -15.76
C SER A 1063 36.07 8.56 -15.03
N ILE A 1064 35.47 7.37 -15.06
CA ILE A 1064 35.99 6.11 -14.52
C ILE A 1064 36.02 5.08 -15.66
N SER A 1065 37.23 4.59 -15.99
CA SER A 1065 37.47 3.51 -16.93
C SER A 1065 37.28 2.15 -16.26
N ILE A 1066 36.52 1.27 -16.90
CA ILE A 1066 36.23 -0.10 -16.46
C ILE A 1066 36.60 -1.05 -17.60
N GLN A 1067 37.72 -1.77 -17.44
CA GLN A 1067 38.35 -2.57 -18.51
C GLN A 1067 39.43 -3.48 -17.92
N ALA A 1068 39.78 -4.57 -18.61
CA ALA A 1068 40.80 -5.52 -18.16
C ALA A 1068 42.25 -4.99 -18.30
N GLU A 1069 42.55 -4.25 -19.38
CA GLU A 1069 43.85 -3.65 -19.64
C GLU A 1069 44.01 -2.29 -18.93
N ASP A 1070 45.24 -1.88 -18.62
CA ASP A 1070 45.53 -0.57 -18.03
C ASP A 1070 45.26 0.57 -19.04
N PRO A 1071 44.36 1.55 -18.75
CA PRO A 1071 44.07 2.69 -19.62
C PRO A 1071 45.17 3.78 -19.62
N GLY A 1072 46.23 3.61 -18.84
CA GLY A 1072 47.39 4.50 -18.79
C GLY A 1072 47.34 5.53 -17.66
N PRO A 1073 48.45 6.30 -17.50
CA PRO A 1073 48.62 7.22 -16.37
C PRO A 1073 47.56 8.32 -16.34
N GLY A 1074 47.15 8.70 -15.12
CA GLY A 1074 46.18 9.76 -14.89
C GLY A 1074 44.71 9.36 -15.10
N LYS A 1075 44.40 8.07 -15.30
CA LYS A 1075 43.03 7.56 -15.45
C LYS A 1075 42.51 6.92 -14.15
N ASN A 1076 41.26 7.22 -13.80
CA ASN A 1076 40.57 6.51 -12.72
C ASN A 1076 40.13 5.15 -13.25
N TRP A 1077 40.80 4.06 -12.84
CA TRP A 1077 40.61 2.74 -13.43
C TRP A 1077 40.12 1.71 -12.40
N LEU A 1078 39.02 1.01 -12.72
CA LEU A 1078 38.53 -0.16 -12.00
C LEU A 1078 38.72 -1.39 -12.89
N PRO A 1079 39.65 -2.31 -12.58
CA PRO A 1079 39.96 -3.42 -13.47
C PRO A 1079 38.80 -4.43 -13.58
N ALA A 1080 38.45 -4.78 -14.82
CA ALA A 1080 37.50 -5.84 -15.15
C ALA A 1080 38.22 -7.20 -15.32
N PRO A 1081 37.54 -8.35 -15.18
CA PRO A 1081 38.16 -9.67 -15.34
C PRO A 1081 38.21 -10.03 -16.82
N ASP A 1082 39.41 -10.25 -17.37
CA ASP A 1082 39.57 -10.54 -18.80
C ASP A 1082 38.75 -11.77 -19.24
N GLY A 1083 38.08 -11.66 -20.40
CA GLY A 1083 37.15 -12.66 -20.94
C GLY A 1083 35.88 -12.95 -20.12
N GLU A 1084 35.86 -12.71 -18.80
CA GLU A 1084 34.77 -13.10 -17.91
C GLU A 1084 33.63 -12.06 -17.82
N GLY A 1085 32.42 -12.54 -17.51
CA GLY A 1085 31.24 -11.71 -17.23
C GLY A 1085 31.24 -11.13 -15.81
N PHE A 1086 30.93 -9.84 -15.70
CA PHE A 1086 30.93 -9.10 -14.43
C PHE A 1086 29.64 -8.30 -14.21
N TYR A 1087 29.50 -7.69 -13.03
CA TYR A 1087 28.52 -6.65 -12.77
C TYR A 1087 29.09 -5.58 -11.82
N LEU A 1088 28.49 -4.39 -11.86
CA LEU A 1088 28.80 -3.30 -10.95
C LEU A 1088 27.74 -3.20 -9.86
N THR A 1089 28.15 -2.71 -8.69
CA THR A 1089 27.24 -2.21 -7.66
C THR A 1089 27.69 -0.83 -7.20
N LEU A 1090 26.91 0.20 -7.57
CA LEU A 1090 26.97 1.55 -7.01
C LEU A 1090 26.19 1.55 -5.69
N ARG A 1091 26.90 1.70 -4.58
CA ARG A 1091 26.36 1.80 -3.23
C ARG A 1091 26.25 3.26 -2.81
N LEU A 1092 25.07 3.63 -2.36
CA LEU A 1092 24.75 4.97 -1.86
C LEU A 1092 24.44 4.84 -0.37
N TYR A 1093 25.38 5.22 0.50
CA TYR A 1093 25.17 5.12 1.94
C TYR A 1093 24.45 6.37 2.46
N GLN A 1094 23.29 6.17 3.08
CA GLN A 1094 22.34 7.22 3.47
C GLN A 1094 21.94 8.07 2.25
N PRO A 1095 21.28 7.49 1.23
CA PRO A 1095 20.95 8.18 -0.02
C PRO A 1095 20.02 9.37 0.24
N GLN A 1096 20.23 10.46 -0.50
CA GLN A 1096 19.34 11.62 -0.44
C GLN A 1096 18.07 11.40 -1.27
N ARG A 1097 17.08 12.27 -1.03
CA ARG A 1097 15.70 12.19 -1.54
C ARG A 1097 15.61 11.87 -3.04
N ALA A 1098 16.43 12.50 -3.89
CA ALA A 1098 16.39 12.29 -5.35
C ALA A 1098 16.64 10.82 -5.77
N HIS A 1099 17.47 10.07 -5.03
CA HIS A 1099 17.68 8.65 -5.29
C HIS A 1099 16.50 7.80 -4.80
N LEU A 1100 15.96 8.10 -3.62
CA LEU A 1100 14.82 7.39 -3.01
C LEU A 1100 13.49 7.63 -3.74
N GLU A 1101 13.38 8.72 -4.52
CA GLU A 1101 12.23 9.05 -5.37
C GLU A 1101 12.47 8.72 -6.86
N GLY A 1102 13.61 8.11 -7.22
CA GLY A 1102 13.93 7.73 -8.61
C GLY A 1102 14.22 8.90 -9.56
N THR A 1103 14.33 10.13 -9.07
CA THR A 1103 14.54 11.34 -9.88
C THR A 1103 16.01 11.69 -10.13
N PHE A 1104 16.96 10.96 -9.52
CA PHE A 1104 18.39 11.10 -9.82
C PHE A 1104 18.75 10.43 -11.15
N ASN A 1105 19.23 11.21 -12.11
CA ASN A 1105 19.71 10.71 -13.41
C ASN A 1105 21.10 10.06 -13.27
N TYR A 1106 21.16 8.73 -13.33
CA TYR A 1106 22.43 7.99 -13.26
C TYR A 1106 23.18 8.05 -14.61
N PRO A 1107 24.48 8.40 -14.62
CA PRO A 1107 25.21 8.49 -15.88
C PRO A 1107 25.34 7.11 -16.53
N PRO A 1108 25.18 7.01 -17.86
CA PRO A 1108 25.24 5.74 -18.57
C PRO A 1108 26.64 5.12 -18.53
N LEU A 1109 26.70 3.81 -18.33
CA LEU A 1109 27.90 2.99 -18.47
C LEU A 1109 28.17 2.75 -19.96
N ARG A 1110 28.94 3.63 -20.59
CA ARG A 1110 29.16 3.60 -22.05
C ARG A 1110 30.31 2.68 -22.42
N ARG A 1111 30.08 1.72 -23.31
CA ARG A 1111 31.15 0.97 -23.96
C ARG A 1111 32.01 1.88 -24.86
N VAL A 1112 33.30 1.58 -24.95
CA VAL A 1112 34.31 2.35 -25.70
C VAL A 1112 35.22 1.36 -26.45
N GLY A 1113 35.17 1.37 -27.79
CA GLY A 1113 35.70 0.29 -28.64
C GLY A 1113 34.58 -0.42 -29.38
#